data_AF-A0A2C1KRW7-F1
#
_entry.id   AF-A0A2C1KRW7-F1
#
_cell.length_a   1.000
_cell.length_b   1.000
_cell.length_c   1.000
_cell.angle_alpha   90.00
_cell.angle_beta   90.00
_cell.angle_gamma   90.00
#
_symmetry.space_group_name_H-M   'P 1'
#
loop_
_entity.id
_entity.type
_entity.pdbx_description
1 polymer ?
#
loop_
_entity_poly.entity_id
_entity_poly.type
_entity_poly.pdbx_seq_one_letter_code
_entity_poly.pdbx_strand_id
1 'polypeptide(L)'
;MSLLKKRFSGLLAFLLVLTLFAQPVLPVSAAETADNVIELESNRTLFSLTEARTVEVQADFGKKVDLSQLEFQFEGKKLSEWKKWVKKDNTYTGDPFIKVIEEPHFVSGTKIEATLEFGLLYDTDNLSNRTIRTQYQQFIGDYELALVDKASNKKAAQTVELNVYDQFHFYDELKPTIDSVFEKAEETNDRYLEYQNFGKSVEGRDLHFVVLARDKEAVDKYLNETLPTALEDPESLLEKLEDGEMGDYQVPVWINNIHPDEVEGVDAQVELFKKFALEDEITFNTGENKQEKAVTLNVDDVLDDVIFLYMFTNNPDGRVANTRANANGFDLNRDNHYQTQIETQEVTQEIAKWTPLSFIDLHGYVSGFLIEPTTPPHNPNFEYDLLYGNMIEQAHSMGDAGISNSAYDSYEIPALDYGDGWDDMTPAYTAMYAMLHGSLGHTVETPALSQNGYDAMYGAGLGAALYVTENKDKLYKNQLEIFERGVNGEDDRAVDEYFVNAAGQSIGRTREGNANFFPEYYVIPVDEKVQKNPLEAAKMVDYLLRNGVEVEQMLITARVDGTVYPKGTYIVPMDQAKRGLANAMLYEGDDVSDWGAMYDPIVVNFSDLRGFDLEEVRDEDAFDKLTKEVKSVKLPTGKITGNSPKQILSNTNNDTVKLVNKLLKDGKTVEKALETKGNVNKGDYIVNTTDLAKYKGYYFEATSAGTAQKVKTEKLTLPKVAVSGSAQLKFSVKELGFEVVDNAEEADVVVSDRDDFNADSLVGKAYVGIGVYALNAVKESGVLKGYDFNYTSPGHEGLLKANVTDHILTSGYEANELLYTTNGAWITSVPKEAEVLATVSNSNDFYVAGWWPGHDAAKGQTLAFTQNLEDSNITLFANDLAFRAHTQASYRLLANSIFASVSSETAKQGQGSVKNENKKQLSEVGRSLLEQGRDRE
;
A
#
# COMPACT_ATOMS: atom_id res chain seq x y z
N MET A 1 -5.61 -13.53 -39.61
CA MET A 1 -4.25 -13.28 -40.15
C MET A 1 -3.46 -12.23 -39.35
N SER A 2 -4.12 -11.29 -38.66
CA SER A 2 -3.50 -10.35 -37.69
C SER A 2 -3.13 -11.00 -36.34
N LEU A 3 -3.93 -11.97 -35.85
CA LEU A 3 -3.61 -12.72 -34.63
C LEU A 3 -2.39 -13.67 -34.74
N LEU A 4 -2.07 -14.14 -35.96
CA LEU A 4 -0.91 -15.02 -36.17
C LEU A 4 0.42 -14.25 -36.10
N LYS A 5 0.42 -12.94 -36.39
CA LYS A 5 1.62 -12.08 -36.29
C LYS A 5 1.93 -11.68 -34.85
N LYS A 6 0.92 -11.37 -34.02
CA LYS A 6 1.13 -11.05 -32.59
C LYS A 6 1.58 -12.26 -31.77
N ARG A 7 1.06 -13.47 -32.06
CA ARG A 7 1.54 -14.70 -31.40
C ARG A 7 2.93 -15.13 -31.87
N PHE A 8 3.32 -14.84 -33.12
CA PHE A 8 4.69 -15.09 -33.58
C PHE A 8 5.70 -14.09 -33.02
N SER A 9 5.35 -12.81 -32.86
CA SER A 9 6.25 -11.81 -32.24
C SER A 9 6.47 -12.06 -30.74
N GLY A 10 5.44 -12.50 -30.01
CA GLY A 10 5.57 -12.90 -28.60
C GLY A 10 6.39 -14.18 -28.43
N LEU A 11 6.21 -15.20 -29.29
CA LEU A 11 7.04 -16.41 -29.23
C LEU A 11 8.48 -16.17 -29.68
N LEU A 12 8.74 -15.27 -30.64
CA LEU A 12 10.10 -14.91 -31.06
C LEU A 12 10.83 -14.12 -29.97
N ALA A 13 10.14 -13.22 -29.27
CA ALA A 13 10.69 -12.50 -28.11
C ALA A 13 10.98 -13.48 -26.95
N PHE A 14 10.08 -14.44 -26.69
CA PHE A 14 10.28 -15.46 -25.66
C PHE A 14 11.40 -16.47 -26.03
N LEU A 15 11.57 -16.81 -27.32
CA LEU A 15 12.67 -17.66 -27.80
C LEU A 15 14.02 -16.92 -27.86
N LEU A 16 14.05 -15.62 -28.14
CA LEU A 16 15.25 -14.79 -28.06
C LEU A 16 15.71 -14.59 -26.61
N VAL A 17 14.76 -14.45 -25.67
CA VAL A 17 15.01 -14.43 -24.23
C VAL A 17 15.49 -15.79 -23.73
N LEU A 18 14.90 -16.91 -24.15
CA LEU A 18 15.38 -18.26 -23.76
C LEU A 18 16.77 -18.63 -24.32
N THR A 19 17.22 -18.03 -25.42
CA THR A 19 18.62 -18.18 -25.88
C THR A 19 19.61 -17.30 -25.13
N LEU A 20 19.15 -16.30 -24.37
CA LEU A 20 19.97 -15.48 -23.48
C LEU A 20 20.06 -16.04 -22.06
N PHE A 21 19.10 -16.87 -21.63
CA PHE A 21 19.00 -17.38 -20.24
C PHE A 21 19.28 -18.88 -20.06
N ALA A 22 19.86 -19.55 -21.06
CA ALA A 22 20.34 -20.92 -20.93
C ALA A 22 21.81 -21.03 -21.30
N GLN A 23 22.70 -20.47 -20.46
CA GLN A 23 24.08 -20.95 -20.43
C GLN A 23 24.20 -22.00 -19.32
N PRO A 24 24.56 -23.26 -19.64
CA PRO A 24 25.10 -24.13 -18.61
C PRO A 24 26.39 -23.47 -18.12
N VAL A 25 26.55 -23.34 -16.80
CA VAL A 25 27.84 -23.11 -16.16
C VAL A 25 28.70 -24.33 -16.47
N LEU A 26 29.28 -24.36 -17.67
CA LEU A 26 30.37 -25.23 -18.01
C LEU A 26 31.61 -24.58 -17.40
N PRO A 27 32.48 -25.33 -16.70
CA PRO A 27 33.77 -24.82 -16.33
C PRO A 27 34.49 -24.47 -17.63
N VAL A 28 34.63 -23.17 -17.91
CA VAL A 28 35.50 -22.69 -18.97
C VAL A 28 36.85 -23.31 -18.68
N SER A 29 37.33 -24.13 -19.61
CA SER A 29 38.71 -24.58 -19.56
C SER A 29 39.58 -23.33 -19.63
N ALA A 30 40.14 -22.94 -18.49
CA ALA A 30 41.16 -21.93 -18.37
C ALA A 30 42.41 -22.41 -19.12
N ALA A 31 42.44 -22.23 -20.44
CA ALA A 31 43.61 -22.50 -21.27
C ALA A 31 43.50 -21.92 -22.69
N GLU A 32 42.95 -20.72 -22.89
CA GLU A 32 43.24 -19.92 -24.11
C GLU A 32 43.57 -18.46 -23.74
N THR A 33 44.88 -18.24 -23.52
CA THR A 33 45.64 -16.98 -23.63
C THR A 33 45.33 -15.81 -22.68
N ALA A 34 45.94 -15.84 -21.49
CA ALA A 34 46.19 -14.66 -20.66
C ALA A 34 47.21 -13.66 -21.29
N ASP A 35 47.80 -13.97 -22.45
CA ASP A 35 48.87 -13.18 -23.11
C ASP A 35 48.36 -12.08 -24.08
N ASN A 36 47.05 -11.89 -24.23
CA ASN A 36 46.44 -11.02 -25.26
C ASN A 36 45.57 -9.85 -24.74
N VAL A 37 45.41 -9.72 -23.42
CA VAL A 37 44.70 -8.60 -22.79
C VAL A 37 45.71 -7.75 -22.03
N ILE A 38 45.73 -6.46 -22.32
CA ILE A 38 46.48 -5.46 -21.54
C ILE A 38 45.50 -4.57 -20.79
N GLU A 39 46.01 -3.83 -19.81
CA GLU A 39 45.21 -2.87 -19.03
C GLU A 39 44.81 -1.66 -19.89
N LEU A 40 43.55 -1.23 -19.73
CA LEU A 40 43.07 0.06 -20.20
C LEU A 40 42.95 0.98 -18.99
N GLU A 41 43.92 1.87 -18.80
CA GLU A 41 43.87 2.87 -17.74
C GLU A 41 42.69 3.83 -18.02
N SER A 42 41.90 4.18 -17.00
CA SER A 42 40.83 5.16 -17.12
C SER A 42 40.81 6.10 -15.92
N ASN A 43 40.43 7.36 -16.14
CA ASN A 43 40.27 8.35 -15.05
C ASN A 43 38.93 8.21 -14.30
N ARG A 44 38.06 7.30 -14.75
CA ARG A 44 36.74 7.00 -14.19
C ARG A 44 36.35 5.56 -14.52
N THR A 45 35.66 4.92 -13.58
CA THR A 45 35.09 3.58 -13.76
C THR A 45 33.59 3.53 -13.52
N LEU A 46 32.96 4.58 -12.98
CA LEU A 46 31.51 4.63 -12.71
C LEU A 46 30.80 5.62 -13.65
N PHE A 47 29.78 5.14 -14.37
CA PHE A 47 28.94 5.91 -15.28
C PHE A 47 27.48 5.90 -14.81
N SER A 48 26.73 6.91 -15.25
CA SER A 48 25.35 7.14 -14.83
C SER A 48 24.40 7.07 -16.02
N LEU A 49 23.19 6.56 -15.78
CA LEU A 49 22.07 6.60 -16.72
C LEU A 49 21.40 7.98 -16.76
N THR A 50 21.59 8.78 -15.71
CA THR A 50 20.97 10.11 -15.52
C THR A 50 21.92 11.28 -15.75
N GLU A 51 23.22 11.01 -15.92
CA GLU A 51 24.22 12.04 -16.20
C GLU A 51 25.15 11.66 -17.35
N ALA A 52 25.34 12.58 -18.30
CA ALA A 52 26.34 12.42 -19.33
C ALA A 52 27.74 12.66 -18.76
N ARG A 53 28.66 11.73 -19.03
CA ARG A 53 30.00 11.71 -18.41
C ARG A 53 31.06 11.41 -19.46
N THR A 54 32.21 12.06 -19.34
CA THR A 54 33.38 11.76 -20.17
C THR A 54 34.36 10.86 -19.41
N VAL A 55 35.10 10.04 -20.16
CA VAL A 55 36.20 9.23 -19.64
C VAL A 55 37.39 9.36 -20.57
N GLU A 56 38.55 9.66 -19.98
CA GLU A 56 39.84 9.61 -20.65
C GLU A 56 40.40 8.21 -20.44
N VAL A 57 40.81 7.56 -21.53
CA VAL A 57 41.35 6.21 -21.50
C VAL A 57 42.72 6.15 -22.13
N GLN A 58 43.55 5.26 -21.59
CA GLN A 58 44.93 5.12 -22.02
C GLN A 58 45.35 3.65 -22.13
N ALA A 59 46.05 3.32 -23.21
CA ALA A 59 46.53 1.96 -23.48
C ALA A 59 47.95 1.96 -24.05
N ASP A 60 48.75 0.95 -23.70
CA ASP A 60 50.07 0.72 -24.29
C ASP A 60 50.21 -0.71 -24.82
N PHE A 61 50.08 -0.87 -26.14
CA PHE A 61 50.25 -2.17 -26.81
C PHE A 61 51.71 -2.66 -26.89
N GLY A 62 52.66 -1.92 -26.30
CA GLY A 62 54.10 -2.22 -26.31
C GLY A 62 54.77 -2.00 -27.68
N LYS A 63 54.00 -1.57 -28.68
CA LYS A 63 54.44 -1.24 -30.04
C LYS A 63 53.48 -0.22 -30.65
N LYS A 64 53.95 0.52 -31.65
CA LYS A 64 53.05 1.37 -32.45
C LYS A 64 52.10 0.49 -33.27
N VAL A 65 50.81 0.58 -32.96
CA VAL A 65 49.71 -0.04 -33.71
C VAL A 65 49.15 0.94 -34.74
N ASP A 66 48.46 0.41 -35.75
CA ASP A 66 47.75 1.24 -36.73
C ASP A 66 46.45 1.76 -36.09
N LEU A 67 46.39 3.06 -35.82
CA LEU A 67 45.24 3.70 -35.18
C LEU A 67 43.92 3.47 -35.96
N SER A 68 43.98 3.27 -37.29
CA SER A 68 42.79 2.98 -38.10
C SER A 68 42.20 1.57 -37.88
N GLN A 69 42.97 0.68 -37.24
CA GLN A 69 42.57 -0.69 -36.90
C GLN A 69 42.05 -0.82 -35.47
N LEU A 70 42.09 0.27 -34.70
CA LEU A 70 41.55 0.31 -33.35
C LEU A 70 40.04 0.48 -33.38
N GLU A 71 39.35 -0.21 -32.48
CA GLU A 71 37.90 -0.10 -32.29
C GLU A 71 37.56 -0.22 -30.82
N PHE A 72 36.80 0.75 -30.32
CA PHE A 72 36.20 0.63 -29.00
C PHE A 72 35.03 -0.34 -29.01
N GLN A 73 34.99 -1.17 -28.00
CA GLN A 73 33.91 -2.09 -27.70
C GLN A 73 33.45 -1.90 -26.25
N PHE A 74 32.16 -2.09 -26.04
CA PHE A 74 31.53 -2.12 -24.72
C PHE A 74 30.76 -3.43 -24.63
N GLU A 75 31.14 -4.28 -23.69
CA GLU A 75 30.68 -5.67 -23.53
C GLU A 75 30.79 -6.49 -24.83
N GLY A 76 31.96 -6.38 -25.48
CA GLY A 76 32.26 -7.10 -26.72
C GLY A 76 31.48 -6.63 -27.96
N LYS A 77 30.65 -5.60 -27.86
CA LYS A 77 29.91 -5.00 -28.98
C LYS A 77 30.50 -3.65 -29.35
N LYS A 78 30.33 -3.23 -30.61
CA LYS A 78 30.78 -1.88 -31.03
C LYS A 78 29.97 -0.82 -30.31
N LEU A 79 30.59 0.32 -29.99
CA LEU A 79 29.87 1.46 -29.39
C LEU A 79 28.64 1.87 -30.22
N SER A 80 28.71 1.73 -31.56
CA SER A 80 27.61 2.06 -32.46
C SER A 80 26.37 1.15 -32.34
N GLU A 81 26.47 0.03 -31.63
CA GLU A 81 25.36 -0.90 -31.36
C GLU A 81 24.61 -0.53 -30.06
N TRP A 82 25.23 0.26 -29.18
CA TRP A 82 24.65 0.74 -27.94
C TRP A 82 23.81 1.99 -28.19
N LYS A 83 22.56 1.77 -28.62
CA LYS A 83 21.64 2.82 -29.07
C LYS A 83 20.80 3.40 -27.94
N LYS A 84 20.51 4.69 -28.05
CA LYS A 84 19.51 5.38 -27.24
C LYS A 84 18.11 4.79 -27.45
N TRP A 85 17.33 4.84 -26.39
CA TRP A 85 15.89 4.55 -26.41
C TRP A 85 15.12 5.64 -27.15
N VAL A 86 14.10 5.22 -27.91
CA VAL A 86 13.23 6.12 -28.67
C VAL A 86 11.79 5.96 -28.16
N LYS A 87 11.27 7.01 -27.51
CA LYS A 87 9.93 7.04 -26.90
C LYS A 87 8.80 6.60 -27.82
N LYS A 88 8.86 7.00 -29.09
CA LYS A 88 7.79 6.74 -30.07
C LYS A 88 7.54 5.25 -30.30
N ASP A 89 8.63 4.47 -30.34
CA ASP A 89 8.58 3.06 -30.74
C ASP A 89 8.84 2.12 -29.56
N ASN A 90 9.19 2.67 -28.39
CA ASN A 90 9.63 1.94 -27.20
C ASN A 90 10.76 0.92 -27.50
N THR A 91 11.76 1.36 -28.29
CA THR A 91 12.88 0.51 -28.74
C THR A 91 14.20 1.29 -28.74
N TYR A 92 15.32 0.56 -28.73
CA TYR A 92 16.68 1.11 -28.74
C TYR A 92 17.19 1.24 -30.17
N THR A 93 16.63 2.21 -30.91
CA THR A 93 16.96 2.46 -32.32
C THR A 93 17.52 3.85 -32.59
N GLY A 94 17.77 4.63 -31.53
CA GLY A 94 18.30 5.98 -31.63
C GLY A 94 19.78 6.01 -32.02
N ASP A 95 20.40 7.17 -31.84
CA ASP A 95 21.84 7.32 -32.00
C ASP A 95 22.60 6.56 -30.88
N PRO A 96 23.88 6.22 -31.08
CA PRO A 96 24.69 5.67 -30.01
C PRO A 96 24.73 6.59 -28.80
N PHE A 97 24.54 6.05 -27.60
CA PHE A 97 24.70 6.84 -26.36
C PHE A 97 26.15 6.91 -25.92
N ILE A 98 27.00 5.97 -26.33
CA ILE A 98 28.45 6.00 -26.10
C ILE A 98 29.15 6.47 -27.38
N LYS A 99 30.00 7.49 -27.28
CA LYS A 99 30.68 8.12 -28.42
C LYS A 99 32.15 8.30 -28.13
N VAL A 100 32.97 8.17 -29.16
CA VAL A 100 34.35 8.66 -29.15
C VAL A 100 34.27 10.16 -29.45
N ILE A 101 34.70 11.00 -28.50
CA ILE A 101 34.76 12.46 -28.68
C ILE A 101 36.17 12.93 -29.01
N GLU A 102 37.19 12.15 -28.64
CA GLU A 102 38.57 12.31 -29.09
C GLU A 102 39.13 10.97 -29.56
N GLU A 103 39.50 10.90 -30.83
CA GLU A 103 39.97 9.67 -31.48
C GLU A 103 41.31 9.18 -30.88
N PRO A 104 41.58 7.86 -30.90
CA PRO A 104 42.84 7.29 -30.46
C PRO A 104 44.05 7.97 -31.12
N HIS A 105 44.95 8.51 -30.30
CA HIS A 105 46.17 9.17 -30.78
C HIS A 105 47.37 8.88 -29.86
N PHE A 106 48.59 8.98 -30.41
CA PHE A 106 49.80 8.74 -29.62
C PHE A 106 50.20 9.98 -28.83
N VAL A 107 50.46 9.79 -27.54
CA VAL A 107 50.93 10.87 -26.64
C VAL A 107 52.40 10.76 -26.27
N SER A 108 52.93 9.53 -26.18
CA SER A 108 54.36 9.28 -25.97
C SER A 108 54.72 7.85 -26.34
N GLY A 109 55.75 7.67 -27.18
CA GLY A 109 56.24 6.34 -27.56
C GLY A 109 55.17 5.47 -28.23
N THR A 110 54.68 4.49 -27.48
CA THR A 110 53.66 3.49 -27.86
C THR A 110 52.33 3.68 -27.14
N LYS A 111 52.24 4.66 -26.21
CA LYS A 111 51.06 4.96 -25.40
C LYS A 111 50.03 5.76 -26.22
N ILE A 112 48.78 5.32 -26.15
CA ILE A 112 47.63 5.84 -26.91
C ILE A 112 46.62 6.38 -25.92
N GLU A 113 46.11 7.59 -26.18
CA GLU A 113 45.01 8.20 -25.44
C GLU A 113 43.79 8.39 -26.34
N ALA A 114 42.60 8.37 -25.74
CA ALA A 114 41.33 8.70 -26.37
C ALA A 114 40.36 9.20 -25.30
N THR A 115 39.33 9.91 -25.74
CA THR A 115 38.26 10.39 -24.84
C THR A 115 36.91 9.90 -25.35
N LEU A 116 36.14 9.30 -24.45
CA LEU A 116 34.79 8.80 -24.70
C LEU A 116 33.78 9.64 -23.92
N GLU A 117 32.58 9.79 -24.47
CA GLU A 117 31.39 10.29 -23.78
C GLU A 117 30.39 9.14 -23.62
N PHE A 118 29.98 8.89 -22.38
CA PHE A 118 28.79 8.11 -22.04
C PHE A 118 27.64 9.10 -21.85
N GLY A 119 26.75 9.16 -22.83
CA GLY A 119 25.55 10.00 -22.79
C GLY A 119 24.34 9.31 -22.19
N LEU A 120 23.21 10.00 -22.22
CA LEU A 120 21.95 9.52 -21.63
C LEU A 120 21.29 8.45 -22.50
N LEU A 121 21.11 7.24 -21.95
CA LEU A 121 20.49 6.10 -22.65
C LEU A 121 19.05 6.41 -23.08
N TYR A 122 18.30 7.10 -22.24
CA TYR A 122 16.89 7.45 -22.49
C TYR A 122 16.68 8.85 -23.10
N ASP A 123 17.77 9.53 -23.45
CA ASP A 123 17.76 10.92 -23.91
C ASP A 123 17.10 11.90 -22.92
N THR A 124 17.14 11.55 -21.64
CA THR A 124 16.67 12.32 -20.50
C THR A 124 17.50 11.93 -19.28
N ASP A 125 17.68 12.88 -18.37
CA ASP A 125 18.25 12.73 -17.04
C ASP A 125 17.23 12.24 -16.01
N ASN A 126 15.95 12.13 -16.38
CA ASN A 126 14.85 11.73 -15.50
C ASN A 126 14.25 10.39 -15.92
N LEU A 127 14.47 9.35 -15.11
CA LEU A 127 13.95 8.01 -15.39
C LEU A 127 12.56 7.74 -14.79
N SER A 128 11.92 8.75 -14.17
CA SER A 128 10.65 8.60 -13.43
C SER A 128 9.49 8.15 -14.31
N ASN A 129 9.53 8.47 -15.61
CA ASN A 129 8.49 8.10 -16.56
C ASN A 129 8.20 6.60 -16.49
N ARG A 130 6.95 6.21 -16.29
CA ARG A 130 6.59 4.80 -16.04
C ARG A 130 7.10 3.81 -17.10
N THR A 131 7.22 4.22 -18.37
CA THR A 131 7.75 3.35 -19.43
C THR A 131 9.26 3.11 -19.27
N ILE A 132 10.00 4.10 -18.77
CA ILE A 132 11.45 4.02 -18.51
C ILE A 132 11.70 3.36 -17.14
N ARG A 133 10.98 3.80 -16.11
CA ARG A 133 11.10 3.35 -14.72
C ARG A 133 11.02 1.83 -14.58
N THR A 134 10.17 1.16 -15.35
CA THR A 134 10.01 -0.31 -15.29
C THR A 134 11.09 -1.10 -16.03
N GLN A 135 12.08 -0.45 -16.66
CA GLN A 135 13.05 -1.15 -17.52
C GLN A 135 14.50 -0.68 -17.40
N TYR A 136 14.80 0.44 -16.74
CA TYR A 136 16.17 0.97 -16.68
C TYR A 136 17.14 0.02 -15.97
N GLN A 137 16.69 -0.69 -14.93
CA GLN A 137 17.53 -1.57 -14.12
C GLN A 137 18.20 -2.68 -14.93
N GLN A 138 17.64 -3.08 -16.08
CA GLN A 138 18.25 -4.10 -16.95
C GLN A 138 19.59 -3.67 -17.56
N PHE A 139 19.93 -2.37 -17.49
CA PHE A 139 21.19 -1.82 -17.99
C PHE A 139 22.21 -1.58 -16.89
N ILE A 140 21.84 -1.76 -15.62
CA ILE A 140 22.78 -1.57 -14.51
C ILE A 140 23.70 -2.79 -14.42
N GLY A 141 24.98 -2.54 -14.17
CA GLY A 141 25.95 -3.58 -13.87
C GLY A 141 27.38 -3.26 -14.33
N ASP A 142 28.24 -4.26 -14.16
CA ASP A 142 29.62 -4.25 -14.61
C ASP A 142 29.73 -4.62 -16.09
N TYR A 143 30.49 -3.83 -16.84
CA TYR A 143 30.72 -4.01 -18.27
C TYR A 143 32.20 -3.91 -18.63
N GLU A 144 32.63 -4.70 -19.62
CA GLU A 144 33.97 -4.53 -20.18
C GLU A 144 34.02 -3.33 -21.14
N LEU A 145 34.85 -2.32 -20.83
CA LEU A 145 35.27 -1.30 -21.80
C LEU A 145 36.60 -1.71 -22.41
N ALA A 146 36.65 -1.85 -23.74
CA ALA A 146 37.84 -2.34 -24.43
C ALA A 146 38.21 -1.52 -25.67
N LEU A 147 39.51 -1.35 -25.89
CA LEU A 147 40.12 -0.88 -27.14
C LEU A 147 40.76 -2.06 -27.84
N VAL A 148 40.20 -2.49 -28.98
CA VAL A 148 40.60 -3.70 -29.71
C VAL A 148 41.43 -3.33 -30.93
N ASP A 149 42.63 -3.92 -31.06
CA ASP A 149 43.41 -3.91 -32.30
C ASP A 149 43.00 -5.07 -33.20
N LYS A 150 42.21 -4.77 -34.24
CA LYS A 150 41.71 -5.76 -35.21
C LYS A 150 42.81 -6.48 -35.96
N ALA A 151 44.00 -5.88 -36.12
CA ALA A 151 45.08 -6.47 -36.87
C ALA A 151 45.80 -7.57 -36.09
N SER A 152 45.93 -7.42 -34.77
CA SER A 152 46.60 -8.40 -33.91
C SER A 152 45.66 -9.22 -33.04
N ASN A 153 44.37 -8.87 -32.99
CA ASN A 153 43.36 -9.43 -32.10
C ASN A 153 43.74 -9.31 -30.61
N LYS A 154 44.57 -8.30 -30.27
CA LYS A 154 44.85 -7.90 -28.89
C LYS A 154 43.87 -6.82 -28.46
N LYS A 155 43.56 -6.78 -27.16
CA LYS A 155 42.71 -5.73 -26.60
C LYS A 155 43.32 -5.13 -25.33
N ALA A 156 43.16 -3.84 -25.15
CA ALA A 156 43.27 -3.19 -23.85
C ALA A 156 41.88 -3.13 -23.23
N ALA A 157 41.69 -3.58 -21.99
CA ALA A 157 40.38 -3.63 -21.37
C ALA A 157 40.41 -3.27 -19.88
N GLN A 158 39.28 -2.77 -19.38
CA GLN A 158 39.01 -2.53 -17.97
C GLN A 158 37.50 -2.70 -17.71
N THR A 159 37.15 -3.15 -16.51
CA THR A 159 35.76 -3.16 -16.05
C THR A 159 35.32 -1.76 -15.66
N VAL A 160 34.14 -1.36 -16.11
CA VAL A 160 33.46 -0.13 -15.71
C VAL A 160 32.03 -0.46 -15.31
N GLU A 161 31.49 0.29 -14.36
CA GLU A 161 30.13 0.16 -13.86
C GLU A 161 29.22 1.18 -14.54
N LEU A 162 28.01 0.76 -14.93
CA LEU A 162 26.92 1.65 -15.30
C LEU A 162 25.82 1.51 -14.27
N ASN A 163 25.44 2.62 -13.64
CA ASN A 163 24.42 2.68 -12.60
C ASN A 163 23.42 3.81 -12.87
N VAL A 164 22.37 3.98 -12.07
CA VAL A 164 21.42 5.09 -12.20
C VAL A 164 22.15 6.41 -11.98
N TYR A 165 22.71 6.55 -10.79
CA TYR A 165 23.54 7.63 -10.27
C TYR A 165 24.50 7.02 -9.24
N ASP A 166 25.38 7.80 -8.62
CA ASP A 166 26.54 7.24 -7.91
C ASP A 166 26.19 6.45 -6.64
N GLN A 167 25.10 6.82 -5.98
CA GLN A 167 24.68 6.27 -4.69
C GLN A 167 23.56 5.22 -4.79
N PHE A 168 23.20 4.77 -6.00
CA PHE A 168 22.13 3.79 -6.16
C PHE A 168 22.55 2.41 -5.62
N HIS A 169 21.69 1.82 -4.78
CA HIS A 169 21.87 0.46 -4.25
C HIS A 169 20.74 -0.49 -4.66
N PHE A 170 21.05 -1.69 -5.10
CA PHE A 170 20.07 -2.78 -5.08
C PHE A 170 19.71 -3.19 -3.65
N TYR A 171 18.56 -3.84 -3.47
CA TYR A 171 18.12 -4.33 -2.17
C TYR A 171 19.18 -5.22 -1.49
N ASP A 172 19.77 -6.15 -2.24
CA ASP A 172 20.76 -7.10 -1.71
C ASP A 172 22.09 -6.41 -1.30
N GLU A 173 22.30 -5.16 -1.69
CA GLU A 173 23.48 -4.35 -1.33
C GLU A 173 23.25 -3.53 -0.06
N LEU A 174 21.99 -3.31 0.36
CA LEU A 174 21.66 -2.51 1.55
C LEU A 174 22.29 -3.11 2.81
N LYS A 175 22.07 -4.41 3.07
CA LYS A 175 22.60 -5.05 4.29
C LYS A 175 24.14 -5.08 4.33
N PRO A 176 24.86 -5.45 3.25
CA PRO A 176 26.31 -5.29 3.20
C PRO A 176 26.80 -3.86 3.43
N THR A 177 26.11 -2.84 2.89
CA THR A 177 26.46 -1.44 3.13
C THR A 177 26.27 -1.06 4.60
N ILE A 178 25.15 -1.46 5.21
CA ILE A 178 24.89 -1.27 6.65
C ILE A 178 26.02 -1.90 7.47
N ASP A 179 26.37 -3.16 7.20
CA ASP A 179 27.44 -3.86 7.93
C ASP A 179 28.79 -3.15 7.81
N SER A 180 29.13 -2.66 6.61
CA SER A 180 30.37 -1.90 6.43
C SER A 180 30.39 -0.58 7.20
N VAL A 181 29.24 0.08 7.37
CA VAL A 181 29.15 1.30 8.19
C VAL A 181 29.34 0.94 9.66
N PHE A 182 28.72 -0.13 10.15
CA PHE A 182 28.88 -0.59 11.54
C PHE A 182 30.36 -0.91 11.84
N GLU A 183 31.02 -1.70 10.98
CA GLU A 183 32.44 -2.04 11.13
C GLU A 183 33.33 -0.79 11.19
N LYS A 184 33.07 0.21 10.34
CA LYS A 184 33.85 1.47 10.33
C LYS A 184 33.56 2.35 11.53
N ALA A 185 32.31 2.41 11.99
CA ALA A 185 31.93 3.19 13.16
C ALA A 185 32.63 2.64 14.41
N GLU A 186 32.62 1.32 14.60
CA GLU A 186 33.34 0.63 15.71
C GLU A 186 34.84 0.96 15.74
N GLU A 187 35.46 1.25 14.59
CA GLU A 187 36.88 1.62 14.50
C GLU A 187 37.15 3.11 14.76
N THR A 188 36.14 3.98 14.63
CA THR A 188 36.32 5.44 14.52
C THR A 188 35.67 6.23 15.65
N ASN A 189 34.59 5.72 16.25
CA ASN A 189 33.83 6.40 17.29
C ASN A 189 33.11 5.40 18.22
N ASP A 190 32.45 5.93 19.27
CA ASP A 190 31.75 5.14 20.29
C ASP A 190 30.20 5.25 20.14
N ARG A 191 29.68 5.63 18.97
CA ARG A 191 28.24 5.83 18.72
C ARG A 191 27.48 4.51 18.80
N TYR A 192 26.24 4.56 19.27
CA TYR A 192 25.38 3.38 19.32
C TYR A 192 24.72 3.11 17.97
N LEU A 193 24.99 1.92 17.42
CA LEU A 193 24.39 1.41 16.20
C LEU A 193 23.72 0.07 16.46
N GLU A 194 22.45 -0.06 16.10
CA GLU A 194 21.71 -1.31 16.22
C GLU A 194 20.97 -1.63 14.93
N TYR A 195 21.27 -2.80 14.35
CA TYR A 195 20.49 -3.35 13.25
C TYR A 195 19.33 -4.17 13.81
N GLN A 196 18.13 -3.88 13.34
CA GLN A 196 16.93 -4.67 13.62
C GLN A 196 16.33 -5.17 12.31
N ASN A 197 15.74 -6.36 12.39
CA ASN A 197 14.92 -6.91 11.32
C ASN A 197 13.47 -6.92 11.81
N PHE A 198 12.64 -6.05 11.25
CA PHE A 198 11.26 -5.87 11.69
C PHE A 198 10.31 -6.96 11.25
N GLY A 199 10.74 -7.84 10.36
CA GLY A 199 9.92 -8.96 9.94
C GLY A 199 10.27 -9.41 8.56
N LYS A 200 9.31 -10.05 7.90
CA LYS A 200 9.49 -10.59 6.55
C LYS A 200 8.40 -10.06 5.64
N SER A 201 8.81 -9.65 4.44
CA SER A 201 7.87 -9.37 3.34
C SER A 201 7.10 -10.62 2.91
N VAL A 202 6.11 -10.44 2.03
CA VAL A 202 5.32 -11.52 1.43
C VAL A 202 6.21 -12.61 0.80
N GLU A 203 7.31 -12.25 0.14
CA GLU A 203 8.27 -13.20 -0.43
C GLU A 203 9.42 -13.61 0.52
N GLY A 204 9.40 -13.15 1.78
CA GLY A 204 10.32 -13.60 2.82
C GLY A 204 11.63 -12.79 2.95
N ARG A 205 11.66 -11.56 2.44
CA ARG A 205 12.81 -10.64 2.53
C ARG A 205 12.77 -9.83 3.82
N ASP A 206 13.94 -9.46 4.33
CA ASP A 206 14.07 -8.74 5.60
C ASP A 206 13.64 -7.27 5.47
N LEU A 207 12.95 -6.75 6.48
CA LEU A 207 12.73 -5.31 6.60
C LEU A 207 13.92 -4.73 7.38
N HIS A 208 14.88 -4.13 6.66
CA HIS A 208 16.10 -3.59 7.25
C HIS A 208 15.83 -2.28 7.98
N PHE A 209 16.11 -2.27 9.29
CA PHE A 209 16.00 -1.10 10.14
C PHE A 209 17.28 -0.85 10.93
N VAL A 210 17.63 0.42 11.11
CA VAL A 210 18.80 0.82 11.92
C VAL A 210 18.42 1.90 12.91
N VAL A 211 18.84 1.70 14.16
CA VAL A 211 18.87 2.73 15.21
C VAL A 211 20.28 3.29 15.26
N LEU A 212 20.40 4.61 15.19
CA LEU A 212 21.62 5.36 15.44
C LEU A 212 21.37 6.37 16.56
N ALA A 213 22.16 6.29 17.63
CA ALA A 213 22.09 7.19 18.78
C ALA A 213 23.49 7.47 19.33
N ARG A 214 23.58 8.39 20.29
CA ARG A 214 24.82 8.66 21.03
C ARG A 214 25.31 7.41 21.74
N ASP A 215 24.46 6.78 22.55
CA ASP A 215 24.78 5.61 23.35
C ASP A 215 23.55 4.72 23.58
N LYS A 216 23.78 3.51 24.12
CA LYS A 216 22.70 2.57 24.42
C LYS A 216 21.83 3.07 25.58
N GLU A 217 22.43 3.71 26.59
CA GLU A 217 21.70 4.19 27.76
C GLU A 217 20.60 5.19 27.39
N ALA A 218 20.82 6.04 26.39
CA ALA A 218 19.85 7.02 25.94
C ALA A 218 18.68 6.38 25.17
N VAL A 219 18.94 5.36 24.35
CA VAL A 219 17.87 4.54 23.73
C VAL A 219 17.05 3.82 24.80
N ASP A 220 17.72 3.20 25.77
CA ASP A 220 17.04 2.51 26.88
C ASP A 220 16.22 3.47 27.73
N LYS A 221 16.75 4.67 28.02
CA LYS A 221 16.04 5.73 28.75
C LYS A 221 14.81 6.18 27.97
N TYR A 222 14.93 6.39 26.66
CA TYR A 222 13.79 6.79 25.84
C TYR A 222 12.67 5.74 25.90
N LEU A 223 12.98 4.48 25.57
CA LEU A 223 11.97 3.43 25.45
C LEU A 223 11.39 2.96 26.79
N ASN A 224 12.17 3.00 27.88
CA ASN A 224 11.74 2.43 29.17
C ASN A 224 11.33 3.49 30.21
N GLU A 225 11.70 4.76 30.01
CA GLU A 225 11.40 5.83 30.97
C GLU A 225 10.68 7.01 30.30
N THR A 226 11.31 7.65 29.31
CA THR A 226 10.80 8.91 28.72
C THR A 226 9.48 8.71 27.99
N LEU A 227 9.40 7.78 27.04
CA LEU A 227 8.18 7.56 26.25
C LEU A 227 7.04 6.98 27.11
N PRO A 228 7.24 5.95 27.96
CA PRO A 228 6.18 5.50 28.86
C PRO A 228 5.64 6.63 29.75
N THR A 229 6.51 7.46 30.33
CA THR A 229 6.08 8.63 31.12
C THR A 229 5.34 9.65 30.23
N ALA A 230 5.78 9.88 29.00
CA ALA A 230 5.10 10.78 28.08
C ALA A 230 3.68 10.32 27.70
N LEU A 231 3.44 9.01 27.68
CA LEU A 231 2.13 8.44 27.35
C LEU A 231 1.21 8.31 28.58
N GLU A 232 1.76 8.08 29.77
CA GLU A 232 1.00 7.85 31.01
C GLU A 232 0.87 9.11 31.90
N ASP A 233 1.90 9.97 31.96
CA ASP A 233 2.00 11.16 32.82
C ASP A 233 2.80 12.29 32.12
N PRO A 234 2.31 12.82 30.98
CA PRO A 234 2.97 13.89 30.23
C PRO A 234 3.12 15.19 31.01
N GLU A 235 2.18 15.51 31.91
CA GLU A 235 2.21 16.71 32.78
C GLU A 235 3.54 16.76 33.57
N SER A 236 3.98 15.63 34.12
CA SER A 236 5.25 15.55 34.85
C SER A 236 6.50 15.86 34.00
N LEU A 237 6.46 15.59 32.70
CA LEU A 237 7.55 15.91 31.77
C LEU A 237 7.47 17.36 31.31
N LEU A 238 6.26 17.89 31.10
CA LEU A 238 6.03 19.30 30.80
C LEU A 238 6.57 20.18 31.94
N GLU A 239 6.25 19.88 33.19
CA GLU A 239 6.77 20.59 34.36
C GLU A 239 8.32 20.58 34.38
N LYS A 240 8.93 19.41 34.20
CA LYS A 240 10.40 19.28 34.14
C LYS A 240 11.02 20.08 33.01
N LEU A 241 10.37 20.14 31.85
CA LEU A 241 10.87 20.90 30.71
C LEU A 241 10.80 22.41 30.98
N GLU A 242 9.70 22.88 31.56
CA GLU A 242 9.50 24.30 31.91
C GLU A 242 10.45 24.78 33.01
N ASP A 243 10.73 23.94 34.00
CA ASP A 243 11.65 24.24 35.09
C ASP A 243 13.13 24.01 34.73
N GLY A 244 13.43 23.46 33.55
CA GLY A 244 14.79 23.13 33.12
C GLY A 244 15.40 21.93 33.85
N GLU A 245 14.55 21.04 34.38
CA GLU A 245 14.89 19.84 35.15
C GLU A 245 14.79 18.53 34.32
N MET A 246 14.42 18.62 33.04
CA MET A 246 14.33 17.46 32.13
C MET A 246 15.65 16.69 31.99
N GLY A 247 16.77 17.40 32.17
CA GLY A 247 18.12 16.85 32.03
C GLY A 247 18.46 16.50 30.58
N ASP A 248 19.35 15.54 30.41
CA ASP A 248 19.76 15.04 29.09
C ASP A 248 18.75 14.01 28.56
N TYR A 249 18.22 14.25 27.36
CA TYR A 249 17.25 13.37 26.71
C TYR A 249 17.29 13.55 25.18
N GLN A 250 17.05 12.45 24.47
CA GLN A 250 16.95 12.43 23.02
C GLN A 250 15.50 12.19 22.57
N VAL A 251 15.18 12.64 21.36
CA VAL A 251 13.89 12.44 20.69
C VAL A 251 14.08 11.66 19.37
N PRO A 252 13.16 10.79 18.96
CA PRO A 252 13.37 10.01 17.73
C PRO A 252 13.00 10.79 16.46
N VAL A 253 13.86 10.68 15.44
CA VAL A 253 13.63 11.15 14.08
C VAL A 253 13.64 9.95 13.15
N TRP A 254 12.49 9.70 12.52
CA TRP A 254 12.30 8.58 11.60
C TRP A 254 12.44 9.04 10.15
N ILE A 255 13.25 8.32 9.37
CA ILE A 255 13.37 8.51 7.92
C ILE A 255 12.93 7.23 7.24
N ASN A 256 12.04 7.37 6.25
CA ASN A 256 11.25 6.28 5.68
C ASN A 256 11.25 6.32 4.15
N ASN A 257 11.08 5.15 3.52
CA ASN A 257 10.62 5.05 2.14
C ASN A 257 9.66 3.85 1.98
N ILE A 258 8.44 4.12 1.53
CA ILE A 258 7.42 3.08 1.36
C ILE A 258 7.28 2.58 -0.09
N HIS A 259 7.64 3.41 -1.08
CA HIS A 259 7.63 3.07 -2.49
C HIS A 259 9.04 2.89 -3.04
N PRO A 260 9.52 1.65 -3.19
CA PRO A 260 10.93 1.38 -3.41
C PRO A 260 11.39 1.59 -4.86
N ASP A 261 10.47 1.81 -5.80
CA ASP A 261 10.78 2.27 -7.16
C ASP A 261 10.98 3.82 -7.22
N GLU A 262 10.91 4.50 -6.07
CA GLU A 262 11.24 5.92 -5.80
C GLU A 262 12.61 5.94 -5.17
N VAL A 263 13.60 5.61 -5.98
CA VAL A 263 14.82 4.95 -5.52
C VAL A 263 15.71 5.86 -4.69
N GLU A 264 15.67 7.15 -4.99
CA GLU A 264 16.31 8.25 -4.29
C GLU A 264 16.02 8.25 -2.79
N GLY A 265 14.80 7.89 -2.38
CA GLY A 265 14.41 7.90 -0.97
C GLY A 265 15.12 6.81 -0.17
N VAL A 266 15.39 5.66 -0.78
CA VAL A 266 16.19 4.59 -0.16
C VAL A 266 17.65 5.02 -0.08
N ASP A 267 18.18 5.54 -1.18
CA ASP A 267 19.61 5.82 -1.32
C ASP A 267 20.04 7.06 -0.51
N ALA A 268 19.17 8.08 -0.39
CA ALA A 268 19.39 9.24 0.48
C ALA A 268 19.46 8.84 1.96
N GLN A 269 18.62 7.89 2.41
CA GLN A 269 18.70 7.34 3.76
C GLN A 269 20.03 6.65 4.03
N VAL A 270 20.53 5.86 3.07
CA VAL A 270 21.84 5.18 3.18
C VAL A 270 22.96 6.20 3.37
N GLU A 271 22.97 7.29 2.60
CA GLU A 271 24.01 8.31 2.76
C GLU A 271 23.85 9.10 4.06
N LEU A 272 22.64 9.50 4.46
CA LEU A 272 22.40 10.15 5.75
C LEU A 272 22.88 9.27 6.91
N PHE A 273 22.52 7.98 6.91
CA PHE A 273 22.98 7.02 7.90
C PHE A 273 24.51 6.95 7.95
N LYS A 274 25.16 6.78 6.80
CA LYS A 274 26.62 6.73 6.70
C LYS A 274 27.29 7.99 7.23
N LYS A 275 26.73 9.17 6.92
CA LYS A 275 27.25 10.47 7.37
C LYS A 275 27.16 10.63 8.88
N PHE A 276 25.98 10.46 9.46
CA PHE A 276 25.78 10.57 10.91
C PHE A 276 26.46 9.44 11.69
N ALA A 277 26.67 8.27 11.10
CA ALA A 277 27.39 7.18 11.77
C ALA A 277 28.92 7.37 11.79
N LEU A 278 29.50 8.04 10.79
CA LEU A 278 30.97 8.02 10.58
C LEU A 278 31.66 9.39 10.66
N GLU A 279 30.97 10.50 10.38
CA GLU A 279 31.61 11.82 10.30
C GLU A 279 31.48 12.58 11.62
N ASP A 280 32.48 13.40 11.97
CA ASP A 280 32.44 14.29 13.14
C ASP A 280 31.61 15.55 12.85
N GLU A 281 31.70 16.05 11.62
CA GLU A 281 31.03 17.26 11.16
C GLU A 281 30.45 17.03 9.75
N ILE A 282 29.23 17.52 9.51
CA ILE A 282 28.57 17.49 8.20
C ILE A 282 28.29 18.92 7.77
N THR A 283 28.90 19.36 6.67
CA THR A 283 28.65 20.68 6.08
C THR A 283 27.72 20.57 4.87
N PHE A 284 26.68 21.39 4.83
CA PHE A 284 25.75 21.50 3.71
C PHE A 284 25.26 22.95 3.53
N ASN A 285 24.68 23.25 2.37
CA ASN A 285 24.12 24.57 2.12
C ASN A 285 22.63 24.63 2.48
N THR A 286 22.19 25.76 2.98
CA THR A 286 20.77 26.10 3.15
C THR A 286 20.59 27.60 2.93
N GLY A 287 19.41 28.05 2.52
CA GLY A 287 19.14 29.47 2.43
C GLY A 287 17.86 29.84 1.68
N GLU A 288 17.13 30.79 2.24
CA GLU A 288 15.97 31.39 1.60
C GLU A 288 16.38 32.26 0.39
N ASN A 289 15.53 32.30 -0.64
CA ASN A 289 15.62 33.29 -1.73
C ASN A 289 16.98 33.34 -2.45
N LYS A 290 17.66 32.20 -2.59
CA LYS A 290 19.00 32.07 -3.21
C LYS A 290 20.12 32.78 -2.45
N GLN A 291 19.93 33.06 -1.15
CA GLN A 291 21.02 33.47 -0.26
C GLN A 291 21.58 32.25 0.47
N GLU A 292 22.28 31.40 -0.29
CA GLU A 292 22.92 30.21 0.24
C GLU A 292 23.91 30.56 1.37
N LYS A 293 23.81 29.80 2.45
CA LYS A 293 24.71 29.81 3.59
C LYS A 293 25.14 28.37 3.86
N ALA A 294 26.45 28.16 3.98
CA ALA A 294 26.97 26.91 4.51
C ALA A 294 26.67 26.82 6.02
N VAL A 295 26.06 25.71 6.42
CA VAL A 295 25.84 25.31 7.82
C VAL A 295 26.66 24.05 8.08
N THR A 296 27.16 23.89 9.30
CA THR A 296 27.91 22.71 9.72
C THR A 296 27.26 22.15 10.98
N LEU A 297 26.82 20.91 10.90
CA LEU A 297 26.34 20.13 12.05
C LEU A 297 27.55 19.46 12.69
N ASN A 298 27.72 19.65 14.00
CA ASN A 298 28.54 18.73 14.79
C ASN A 298 27.68 17.50 15.08
N VAL A 299 28.14 16.32 14.70
CA VAL A 299 27.31 15.11 14.77
C VAL A 299 27.09 14.66 16.22
N ASP A 300 28.04 14.87 17.11
CA ASP A 300 27.87 14.50 18.52
C ASP A 300 26.83 15.43 19.19
N ASP A 301 26.83 16.72 18.87
CA ASP A 301 25.78 17.66 19.34
C ASP A 301 24.39 17.25 18.80
N VAL A 302 24.30 16.80 17.53
CA VAL A 302 23.04 16.29 16.98
C VAL A 302 22.59 15.01 17.71
N LEU A 303 23.52 14.11 18.01
CA LEU A 303 23.21 12.85 18.70
C LEU A 303 22.96 13.03 20.20
N ASP A 304 23.33 14.16 20.81
CA ASP A 304 22.85 14.55 22.14
C ASP A 304 21.33 14.84 22.15
N ASP A 305 20.78 15.20 20.98
CA ASP A 305 19.37 15.59 20.83
C ASP A 305 18.51 14.51 20.16
N VAL A 306 19.06 13.73 19.23
CA VAL A 306 18.28 12.90 18.29
C VAL A 306 18.67 11.43 18.30
N ILE A 307 17.67 10.54 18.34
CA ILE A 307 17.80 9.12 17.96
C ILE A 307 17.34 9.00 16.50
N PHE A 308 18.22 8.66 15.58
CA PHE A 308 17.84 8.41 14.20
C PHE A 308 17.34 6.98 14.00
N LEU A 309 16.22 6.86 13.30
CA LEU A 309 15.55 5.61 12.95
C LEU A 309 15.45 5.51 11.43
N TYR A 310 16.18 4.58 10.82
CA TYR A 310 16.22 4.42 9.37
C TYR A 310 15.42 3.19 8.93
N MET A 311 14.31 3.42 8.24
CA MET A 311 13.53 2.39 7.57
C MET A 311 13.76 2.47 6.06
N PHE A 312 14.86 1.87 5.62
CA PHE A 312 15.38 2.03 4.25
C PHE A 312 14.33 1.69 3.19
N THR A 313 13.52 0.66 3.42
CA THR A 313 12.34 0.41 2.60
C THR A 313 11.27 -0.42 3.34
N ASN A 314 10.01 -0.01 3.23
CA ASN A 314 8.86 -0.78 3.73
C ASN A 314 8.50 -1.93 2.78
N ASN A 315 8.98 -1.92 1.53
CA ASN A 315 8.61 -2.88 0.51
C ASN A 315 9.84 -3.54 -0.15
N PRO A 316 10.56 -4.43 0.56
CA PRO A 316 11.68 -5.19 0.02
C PRO A 316 11.37 -5.89 -1.32
N ASP A 317 10.17 -6.46 -1.44
CA ASP A 317 9.75 -7.18 -2.65
C ASP A 317 9.64 -6.24 -3.85
N GLY A 318 9.04 -5.06 -3.63
CA GLY A 318 8.98 -4.00 -4.61
C GLY A 318 10.35 -3.43 -4.98
N ARG A 319 11.32 -3.39 -4.05
CA ARG A 319 12.69 -2.94 -4.37
C ARG A 319 13.37 -3.90 -5.33
N VAL A 320 13.26 -5.21 -5.08
CA VAL A 320 13.83 -6.25 -5.95
C VAL A 320 13.11 -6.31 -7.30
N ALA A 321 11.78 -6.18 -7.31
CA ALA A 321 10.99 -6.23 -8.54
C ALA A 321 10.92 -4.89 -9.30
N ASN A 322 11.40 -3.79 -8.71
CA ASN A 322 11.23 -2.43 -9.17
C ASN A 322 9.76 -2.06 -9.43
N THR A 323 8.94 -2.27 -8.40
CA THR A 323 7.51 -1.99 -8.41
C THR A 323 7.09 -1.18 -7.20
N ARG A 324 6.21 -0.21 -7.44
CA ARG A 324 5.52 0.55 -6.38
C ARG A 324 4.77 -0.35 -5.40
N ALA A 325 4.00 -1.29 -5.93
CA ALA A 325 3.22 -2.22 -5.12
C ALA A 325 4.07 -3.35 -4.53
N ASN A 326 3.61 -3.96 -3.43
CA ASN A 326 4.22 -5.18 -2.88
C ASN A 326 3.91 -6.41 -3.75
N ALA A 327 4.40 -7.59 -3.36
CA ALA A 327 4.20 -8.83 -4.12
C ALA A 327 2.73 -9.26 -4.25
N ASN A 328 1.84 -8.80 -3.36
CA ASN A 328 0.39 -9.01 -3.48
C ASN A 328 -0.30 -7.97 -4.38
N GLY A 329 0.43 -6.96 -4.87
CA GLY A 329 -0.10 -5.90 -5.74
C GLY A 329 -0.80 -4.76 -4.99
N PHE A 330 -0.48 -4.56 -3.71
CA PHE A 330 -0.99 -3.46 -2.89
C PHE A 330 -0.01 -2.29 -2.89
N ASP A 331 -0.54 -1.08 -3.05
CA ASP A 331 0.17 0.14 -2.66
C ASP A 331 0.17 0.21 -1.13
N LEU A 332 1.34 0.13 -0.50
CA LEU A 332 1.45 0.10 0.96
C LEU A 332 1.16 1.47 1.58
N ASN A 333 1.38 2.57 0.84
CA ASN A 333 1.02 3.93 1.27
C ASN A 333 -0.48 4.21 1.12
N ARG A 334 -1.28 3.15 1.14
CA ARG A 334 -2.74 3.12 1.14
C ARG A 334 -3.30 2.11 2.13
N ASP A 335 -2.42 1.48 2.93
CA ASP A 335 -2.73 0.38 3.83
C ASP A 335 -2.36 0.67 5.29
N ASN A 336 -1.66 1.77 5.63
CA ASN A 336 -1.15 2.02 6.99
C ASN A 336 -2.24 1.95 8.08
N HIS A 337 -3.44 2.43 7.80
CA HIS A 337 -4.59 2.31 8.69
C HIS A 337 -5.30 0.96 8.58
N TYR A 338 -5.41 0.36 7.39
CA TYR A 338 -6.11 -0.92 7.20
C TYR A 338 -5.32 -2.16 7.65
N GLN A 339 -4.00 -2.08 7.56
CA GLN A 339 -2.98 -3.05 7.92
C GLN A 339 -3.31 -4.46 7.40
N THR A 340 -3.67 -4.55 6.11
CA THR A 340 -4.00 -5.81 5.45
C THR A 340 -2.76 -6.56 4.96
N GLN A 341 -1.66 -5.84 4.73
CA GLN A 341 -0.38 -6.41 4.31
C GLN A 341 0.56 -6.59 5.50
N ILE A 342 1.39 -7.65 5.45
CA ILE A 342 2.30 -7.97 6.56
C ILE A 342 3.37 -6.90 6.75
N GLU A 343 3.91 -6.34 5.66
CA GLU A 343 4.90 -5.27 5.72
C GLU A 343 4.37 -4.06 6.50
N THR A 344 3.12 -3.67 6.22
CA THR A 344 2.45 -2.57 6.91
C THR A 344 2.28 -2.86 8.40
N GLN A 345 1.89 -4.10 8.77
CA GLN A 345 1.68 -4.48 10.17
C GLN A 345 2.96 -4.36 11.00
N GLU A 346 4.11 -4.76 10.43
CA GLU A 346 5.41 -4.68 11.11
C GLU A 346 5.88 -3.23 11.27
N VAL A 347 5.75 -2.41 10.21
CA VAL A 347 6.20 -1.00 10.26
C VAL A 347 5.35 -0.17 11.20
N THR A 348 4.02 -0.29 11.15
CA THR A 348 3.11 0.49 12.00
C THR A 348 3.25 0.16 13.48
N GLN A 349 3.52 -1.11 13.82
CA GLN A 349 3.86 -1.51 15.18
C GLN A 349 5.14 -0.81 15.69
N GLU A 350 6.14 -0.66 14.84
CA GLU A 350 7.38 0.03 15.19
C GLU A 350 7.21 1.55 15.26
N ILE A 351 6.34 2.15 14.42
CA ILE A 351 5.91 3.55 14.59
C ILE A 351 5.25 3.74 15.95
N ALA A 352 4.38 2.82 16.38
CA ALA A 352 3.74 2.90 17.69
C ALA A 352 4.74 2.79 18.84
N LYS A 353 5.68 1.84 18.75
CA LYS A 353 6.75 1.63 19.75
C LYS A 353 7.67 2.84 19.88
N TRP A 354 8.04 3.48 18.77
CA TRP A 354 8.98 4.58 18.78
C TRP A 354 8.33 5.94 18.91
N THR A 355 7.06 6.12 18.52
CA THR A 355 6.33 7.40 18.60
C THR A 355 7.23 8.59 18.20
N PRO A 356 7.77 8.60 16.97
CA PRO A 356 8.82 9.55 16.61
C PRO A 356 8.33 10.99 16.72
N LEU A 357 9.21 11.92 17.07
CA LEU A 357 8.89 13.34 17.09
C LEU A 357 8.74 13.89 15.67
N SER A 358 9.60 13.45 14.77
CA SER A 358 9.60 13.82 13.35
C SER A 358 9.61 12.56 12.48
N PHE A 359 8.75 12.53 11.46
CA PHE A 359 8.62 11.41 10.52
C PHE A 359 8.76 11.92 9.08
N ILE A 360 9.84 11.55 8.41
CA ILE A 360 10.18 11.99 7.05
C ILE A 360 10.03 10.82 6.08
N ASP A 361 9.00 10.84 5.24
CA ASP A 361 8.72 9.82 4.23
C ASP A 361 9.18 10.34 2.85
N LEU A 362 10.21 9.71 2.28
CA LEU A 362 10.84 10.15 1.04
C LEU A 362 10.23 9.43 -0.18
N HIS A 363 9.65 10.20 -1.12
CA HIS A 363 8.84 9.74 -2.27
C HIS A 363 9.20 10.40 -3.62
N GLY A 364 8.65 9.84 -4.70
CA GLY A 364 8.68 10.38 -6.07
C GLY A 364 7.56 9.79 -6.98
N TYR A 365 6.93 10.51 -7.90
CA TYR A 365 7.34 11.78 -8.45
C TYR A 365 6.13 12.62 -8.78
N VAL A 366 6.15 13.87 -8.31
CA VAL A 366 5.20 14.92 -8.67
C VAL A 366 5.86 15.94 -9.60
N SER A 367 5.18 17.03 -9.96
CA SER A 367 5.74 18.02 -10.89
C SER A 367 6.83 18.91 -10.28
N GLY A 368 6.75 19.17 -8.98
CA GLY A 368 7.69 19.99 -8.21
C GLY A 368 8.42 19.18 -7.15
N PHE A 369 9.35 19.85 -6.45
CA PHE A 369 9.89 19.33 -5.20
C PHE A 369 8.92 19.73 -4.08
N LEU A 370 8.11 18.79 -3.59
CA LEU A 370 6.99 19.06 -2.68
C LEU A 370 7.31 18.54 -1.29
N ILE A 371 6.98 19.33 -0.27
CA ILE A 371 7.20 18.98 1.13
C ILE A 371 5.94 19.36 1.92
N GLU A 372 5.28 18.38 2.51
CA GLU A 372 4.09 18.59 3.36
C GLU A 372 4.41 19.46 4.57
N PRO A 373 3.43 20.22 5.14
CA PRO A 373 2.03 19.84 5.35
C PRO A 373 1.07 20.03 4.17
N THR A 374 -0.11 19.41 4.30
CA THR A 374 -1.17 19.23 3.29
C THR A 374 -2.16 20.40 3.22
N THR A 375 -2.99 20.43 2.17
CA THR A 375 -4.22 21.26 2.13
C THR A 375 -5.31 20.66 3.03
N PRO A 376 -6.34 21.41 3.44
CA PRO A 376 -7.55 20.82 4.00
C PRO A 376 -8.33 20.02 2.93
N PRO A 377 -9.30 19.17 3.32
CA PRO A 377 -9.73 18.90 4.70
C PRO A 377 -8.71 18.06 5.48
N HIS A 378 -8.60 18.35 6.77
CA HIS A 378 -7.70 17.63 7.68
C HIS A 378 -8.48 16.61 8.50
N ASN A 379 -7.87 15.47 8.82
CA ASN A 379 -8.50 14.48 9.69
C ASN A 379 -8.78 15.10 11.08
N PRO A 380 -10.03 15.06 11.59
CA PRO A 380 -10.39 15.73 12.84
C PRO A 380 -9.69 15.16 14.07
N ASN A 381 -9.03 14.01 13.95
CA ASN A 381 -8.29 13.36 15.04
C ASN A 381 -6.88 13.90 15.26
N PHE A 382 -6.41 14.80 14.38
CA PHE A 382 -5.15 15.50 14.55
C PHE A 382 -5.29 16.68 15.51
N GLU A 383 -4.19 17.03 16.19
CA GLU A 383 -4.05 18.22 17.03
C GLU A 383 -3.29 19.31 16.24
N TYR A 384 -3.93 19.80 15.18
CA TYR A 384 -3.28 20.65 14.16
C TYR A 384 -2.73 21.98 14.71
N ASP A 385 -3.33 22.53 15.76
CA ASP A 385 -2.85 23.76 16.41
C ASP A 385 -1.45 23.60 17.01
N LEU A 386 -1.08 22.37 17.42
CA LEU A 386 0.24 22.03 17.97
C LEU A 386 1.23 21.55 16.89
N LEU A 387 0.73 21.07 15.76
CA LEU A 387 1.55 20.49 14.68
C LEU A 387 1.85 21.50 13.55
N TYR A 388 0.83 22.22 13.05
CA TYR A 388 0.86 22.95 11.79
C TYR A 388 2.04 23.93 11.67
N GLY A 389 2.22 24.81 12.65
CA GLY A 389 3.28 25.81 12.61
C GLY A 389 4.69 25.19 12.55
N ASN A 390 4.91 24.14 13.35
CA ASN A 390 6.20 23.44 13.36
C ASN A 390 6.44 22.65 12.08
N MET A 391 5.40 22.06 11.48
CA MET A 391 5.50 21.37 10.20
C MET A 391 5.83 22.36 9.07
N ILE A 392 5.22 23.55 9.04
CA ILE A 392 5.56 24.59 8.06
C ILE A 392 7.03 25.01 8.20
N GLU A 393 7.49 25.30 9.43
CA GLU A 393 8.86 25.70 9.70
C GLU A 393 9.87 24.58 9.32
N GLN A 394 9.55 23.32 9.63
CA GLN A 394 10.38 22.18 9.25
C GLN A 394 10.40 21.96 7.73
N ALA A 395 9.26 22.11 7.06
CA ALA A 395 9.15 22.01 5.60
C ALA A 395 10.02 23.04 4.89
N HIS A 396 10.06 24.28 5.38
CA HIS A 396 10.99 25.30 4.89
C HIS A 396 12.45 24.90 5.10
N SER A 397 12.81 24.41 6.29
CA SER A 397 14.20 23.95 6.56
C SER A 397 14.63 22.83 5.61
N MET A 398 13.75 21.85 5.37
CA MET A 398 13.99 20.76 4.41
C MET A 398 14.08 21.28 2.97
N GLY A 399 13.15 22.16 2.58
CA GLY A 399 13.08 22.71 1.22
C GLY A 399 14.29 23.55 0.87
N ASP A 400 14.68 24.47 1.75
CA ASP A 400 15.84 25.33 1.58
C ASP A 400 17.14 24.53 1.48
N ALA A 401 17.29 23.50 2.30
CA ALA A 401 18.44 22.59 2.22
C ALA A 401 18.40 21.75 0.93
N GLY A 402 17.23 21.22 0.55
CA GLY A 402 17.07 20.42 -0.67
C GLY A 402 17.40 21.19 -1.95
N ILE A 403 16.92 22.44 -2.09
CA ILE A 403 17.23 23.26 -3.27
C ILE A 403 18.67 23.77 -3.27
N SER A 404 19.26 24.02 -2.10
CA SER A 404 20.65 24.54 -2.00
C SER A 404 21.71 23.46 -2.26
N ASN A 405 21.35 22.19 -2.21
CA ASN A 405 22.26 21.06 -2.48
C ASN A 405 21.89 20.31 -3.77
N SER A 406 20.89 20.78 -4.52
CA SER A 406 20.49 20.22 -5.82
C SER A 406 20.43 21.34 -6.88
N ALA A 407 20.06 20.97 -8.09
CA ALA A 407 19.77 21.85 -9.21
C ALA A 407 18.28 22.27 -9.27
N TYR A 408 17.46 21.94 -8.26
CA TYR A 408 16.10 22.48 -8.17
C TYR A 408 16.13 23.93 -7.72
N ASP A 409 15.31 24.77 -8.33
CA ASP A 409 15.26 26.21 -8.06
C ASP A 409 14.20 26.60 -7.01
N SER A 410 13.30 25.68 -6.66
CA SER A 410 12.15 25.92 -5.78
C SER A 410 11.61 24.61 -5.20
N TYR A 411 10.89 24.74 -4.09
CA TYR A 411 10.03 23.72 -3.52
C TYR A 411 8.61 24.28 -3.30
N GLU A 412 7.66 23.39 -3.06
CA GLU A 412 6.24 23.70 -2.83
C GLU A 412 5.82 23.10 -1.49
N ILE A 413 5.06 23.86 -0.69
CA ILE A 413 4.40 23.39 0.52
C ILE A 413 2.89 23.40 0.25
N PRO A 414 2.20 22.26 0.11
CA PRO A 414 0.79 22.20 -0.30
C PRO A 414 -0.13 23.10 0.53
N ALA A 415 0.06 23.13 1.85
CA ALA A 415 -0.70 24.00 2.75
C ALA A 415 -0.63 25.50 2.41
N LEU A 416 0.46 25.94 1.77
CA LEU A 416 0.69 27.35 1.40
C LEU A 416 0.45 27.63 -0.08
N ASP A 417 0.82 26.68 -0.93
CA ASP A 417 0.92 26.89 -2.37
C ASP A 417 -0.27 26.32 -3.15
N TYR A 418 -1.02 25.37 -2.58
CA TYR A 418 -2.14 24.69 -3.24
C TYR A 418 -3.49 25.19 -2.69
N GLY A 419 -4.56 24.95 -3.45
CA GLY A 419 -5.93 25.30 -3.06
C GLY A 419 -6.66 24.14 -2.38
N ASP A 420 -6.70 23.00 -3.06
CA ASP A 420 -7.34 21.76 -2.62
C ASP A 420 -6.66 20.54 -3.30
N GLY A 421 -7.02 19.33 -2.86
CA GLY A 421 -6.68 18.08 -3.54
C GLY A 421 -5.33 17.44 -3.19
N TRP A 422 -4.59 17.99 -2.21
CA TRP A 422 -3.46 17.33 -1.56
C TRP A 422 -3.70 17.30 -0.05
N ASP A 423 -4.75 16.60 0.35
CA ASP A 423 -5.26 16.56 1.71
C ASP A 423 -4.70 15.40 2.56
N ASP A 424 -4.86 15.49 3.87
CA ASP A 424 -4.53 14.46 4.86
C ASP A 424 -5.75 13.97 5.64
N MET A 425 -6.95 14.06 5.05
CA MET A 425 -8.16 13.56 5.71
C MET A 425 -8.08 12.04 5.95
N THR A 426 -7.40 11.32 5.06
CA THR A 426 -7.19 9.87 5.18
C THR A 426 -5.93 9.54 5.99
N PRO A 427 -6.01 8.67 7.02
CA PRO A 427 -4.83 8.17 7.75
C PRO A 427 -3.98 7.16 6.97
N ALA A 428 -4.20 7.00 5.66
CA ALA A 428 -3.62 5.92 4.87
C ALA A 428 -2.13 6.10 4.55
N TYR A 429 -1.64 7.34 4.53
CA TYR A 429 -0.26 7.64 4.19
C TYR A 429 0.63 7.49 5.43
N THR A 430 1.87 7.01 5.27
CA THR A 430 2.73 6.67 6.42
C THR A 430 2.99 7.88 7.32
N ALA A 431 3.26 9.05 6.72
CA ALA A 431 3.45 10.31 7.44
C ALA A 431 2.19 10.72 8.22
N MET A 432 0.99 10.60 7.62
CA MET A 432 -0.28 10.92 8.27
C MET A 432 -0.65 9.93 9.37
N TYR A 433 -0.31 8.65 9.17
CA TYR A 433 -0.43 7.64 10.20
C TYR A 433 0.46 7.96 11.40
N ALA A 434 1.71 8.39 11.17
CA ALA A 434 2.61 8.82 12.23
C ALA A 434 2.11 10.08 12.96
N MET A 435 1.43 11.00 12.28
CA MET A 435 0.78 12.17 12.94
C MET A 435 -0.25 11.75 13.99
N LEU A 436 -0.96 10.61 13.83
CA LEU A 436 -1.85 10.07 14.87
C LEU A 436 -1.09 9.59 16.12
N HIS A 437 0.23 9.44 16.04
CA HIS A 437 1.11 9.20 17.17
C HIS A 437 1.74 10.49 17.74
N GLY A 438 1.38 11.67 17.21
CA GLY A 438 1.93 12.97 17.65
C GLY A 438 3.22 13.37 16.94
N SER A 439 3.51 12.79 15.77
CA SER A 439 4.70 13.15 14.96
C SER A 439 4.46 14.36 14.07
N LEU A 440 5.53 15.10 13.76
CA LEU A 440 5.60 15.99 12.59
C LEU A 440 5.76 15.11 11.34
N GLY A 441 4.65 14.83 10.64
CA GLY A 441 4.62 13.96 9.48
C GLY A 441 4.89 14.71 8.17
N HIS A 442 5.87 14.25 7.39
CA HIS A 442 6.21 14.86 6.11
C HIS A 442 6.34 13.82 5.00
N THR A 443 5.49 13.88 3.99
CA THR A 443 5.81 13.35 2.66
C THR A 443 6.70 14.36 1.93
N VAL A 444 7.83 13.88 1.43
CA VAL A 444 8.79 14.65 0.62
C VAL A 444 8.83 14.03 -0.78
N GLU A 445 8.35 14.75 -1.79
CA GLU A 445 8.23 14.27 -3.16
C GLU A 445 9.23 14.99 -4.08
N THR A 446 10.02 14.24 -4.86
CA THR A 446 10.91 14.83 -5.87
C THR A 446 10.33 14.72 -7.29
N PRO A 447 10.67 15.62 -8.22
CA PRO A 447 10.11 15.57 -9.57
C PRO A 447 10.82 14.61 -10.55
N ALA A 448 11.97 14.06 -10.17
CA ALA A 448 12.77 13.26 -11.08
C ALA A 448 13.45 12.07 -10.42
N LEU A 449 13.48 10.95 -11.17
CA LEU A 449 14.37 9.84 -10.86
C LEU A 449 15.76 10.19 -11.43
N SER A 450 16.63 10.77 -10.60
CA SER A 450 17.94 11.30 -11.02
C SER A 450 18.88 11.57 -9.85
N GLN A 451 20.18 11.77 -10.15
CA GLN A 451 21.16 12.29 -9.18
C GLN A 451 20.62 13.54 -8.47
N ASN A 452 19.91 14.40 -9.20
CA ASN A 452 19.36 15.63 -8.65
C ASN A 452 18.20 15.41 -7.67
N GLY A 453 17.35 14.42 -7.92
CA GLY A 453 16.30 14.01 -6.98
C GLY A 453 16.91 13.47 -5.69
N TYR A 454 17.95 12.64 -5.83
CA TYR A 454 18.72 12.12 -4.70
C TYR A 454 19.35 13.27 -3.88
N ASP A 455 20.04 14.21 -4.52
CA ASP A 455 20.70 15.32 -3.83
C ASP A 455 19.70 16.19 -3.05
N ALA A 456 18.51 16.41 -3.61
CA ALA A 456 17.44 17.15 -2.94
C ALA A 456 16.89 16.42 -1.70
N MET A 457 16.67 15.11 -1.79
CA MET A 457 16.23 14.31 -0.63
C MET A 457 17.29 14.23 0.46
N TYR A 458 18.56 14.08 0.08
CA TYR A 458 19.68 14.12 1.01
C TYR A 458 19.73 15.48 1.74
N GLY A 459 19.62 16.59 0.98
CA GLY A 459 19.51 17.92 1.56
C GLY A 459 18.31 18.08 2.49
N ALA A 460 17.13 17.57 2.11
CA ALA A 460 15.94 17.59 2.95
C ALA A 460 16.16 16.86 4.28
N GLY A 461 16.79 15.68 4.27
CA GLY A 461 17.12 14.95 5.49
C GLY A 461 18.05 15.72 6.43
N LEU A 462 19.05 16.42 5.89
CA LEU A 462 19.91 17.30 6.69
C LEU A 462 19.16 18.53 7.24
N GLY A 463 18.27 19.12 6.44
CA GLY A 463 17.41 20.22 6.88
C GLY A 463 16.44 19.81 8.00
N ALA A 464 15.90 18.60 7.94
CA ALA A 464 15.08 18.02 9.00
C ALA A 464 15.88 17.82 10.29
N ALA A 465 17.07 17.23 10.19
CA ALA A 465 17.96 17.02 11.34
C ALA A 465 18.37 18.35 12.01
N LEU A 466 18.74 19.35 11.20
CA LEU A 466 19.05 20.70 11.70
C LEU A 466 17.87 21.31 12.45
N TYR A 467 16.67 21.28 11.86
CA TYR A 467 15.49 21.90 12.46
C TYR A 467 15.11 21.24 13.78
N VAL A 468 15.12 19.91 13.86
CA VAL A 468 14.82 19.19 15.11
C VAL A 468 15.85 19.50 16.19
N THR A 469 17.13 19.50 15.84
CA THR A 469 18.22 19.81 16.79
C THR A 469 18.08 21.24 17.34
N GLU A 470 17.82 22.23 16.48
CA GLU A 470 17.69 23.64 16.91
C GLU A 470 16.42 23.92 17.73
N ASN A 471 15.40 23.06 17.65
CA ASN A 471 14.08 23.32 18.23
C ASN A 471 13.58 22.20 19.18
N LYS A 472 14.44 21.24 19.58
CA LYS A 472 14.06 20.01 20.32
C LYS A 472 13.04 20.25 21.43
N ASP A 473 13.32 21.17 22.34
CA ASP A 473 12.47 21.42 23.51
C ASP A 473 11.09 21.95 23.12
N LYS A 474 11.01 22.87 22.15
CA LYS A 474 9.73 23.40 21.63
C LYS A 474 8.91 22.29 20.99
N LEU A 475 9.54 21.48 20.15
CA LEU A 475 8.85 20.42 19.43
C LEU A 475 8.36 19.32 20.38
N TYR A 476 9.22 18.90 21.32
CA TYR A 476 8.86 17.87 22.29
C TYR A 476 7.79 18.36 23.28
N LYS A 477 7.81 19.64 23.67
CA LYS A 477 6.72 20.26 24.45
C LYS A 477 5.38 20.09 23.74
N ASN A 478 5.29 20.46 22.45
CA ASN A 478 4.05 20.33 21.69
C ASN A 478 3.58 18.87 21.59
N GLN A 479 4.51 17.91 21.41
CA GLN A 479 4.16 16.49 21.42
C GLN A 479 3.62 16.03 22.79
N LEU A 480 4.22 16.48 23.90
CA LEU A 480 3.71 16.20 25.24
C LEU A 480 2.34 16.82 25.49
N GLU A 481 2.07 18.03 25.01
CA GLU A 481 0.74 18.67 25.10
C GLU A 481 -0.32 17.87 24.33
N ILE A 482 0.01 17.27 23.17
CA ILE A 482 -0.89 16.34 22.46
C ILE A 482 -1.26 15.15 23.34
N PHE A 483 -0.28 14.56 24.02
CA PHE A 483 -0.50 13.41 24.91
C PHE A 483 -1.25 13.80 26.18
N GLU A 484 -0.96 14.97 26.76
CA GLU A 484 -1.64 15.52 27.93
C GLU A 484 -3.12 15.73 27.65
N ARG A 485 -3.47 16.37 26.52
CA ARG A 485 -4.87 16.47 26.09
C ARG A 485 -5.52 15.08 25.98
N GLY A 486 -4.73 14.05 25.66
CA GLY A 486 -5.14 12.65 25.60
C GLY A 486 -5.51 12.07 26.94
N VAL A 487 -4.54 12.05 27.83
CA VAL A 487 -4.66 11.53 29.20
C VAL A 487 -5.75 12.28 29.98
N ASN A 488 -5.93 13.58 29.72
CA ASN A 488 -6.96 14.39 30.38
C ASN A 488 -8.36 14.27 29.74
N GLY A 489 -8.52 13.50 28.65
CA GLY A 489 -9.79 13.42 27.91
C GLY A 489 -10.24 14.75 27.31
N GLU A 490 -9.30 15.66 27.04
CA GLU A 490 -9.56 17.01 26.57
C GLU A 490 -9.83 17.05 25.05
N ASP A 491 -10.91 17.72 24.68
CA ASP A 491 -11.21 18.13 23.32
C ASP A 491 -11.01 19.65 23.21
N ASP A 492 -9.76 20.09 23.11
CA ASP A 492 -9.42 21.52 23.04
C ASP A 492 -10.09 22.17 21.81
N ARG A 493 -10.54 23.41 21.95
CA ARG A 493 -11.19 24.18 20.89
C ARG A 493 -10.20 24.94 20.00
N ALA A 494 -8.93 25.06 20.41
CA ALA A 494 -7.89 25.70 19.62
C ALA A 494 -7.69 25.03 18.25
N VAL A 495 -7.87 23.70 18.17
CA VAL A 495 -7.82 22.95 16.91
C VAL A 495 -8.90 23.35 15.89
N ASP A 496 -10.04 23.89 16.33
CA ASP A 496 -11.21 24.07 15.47
C ASP A 496 -10.94 25.05 14.31
N GLU A 497 -9.98 25.96 14.44
CA GLU A 497 -9.63 26.92 13.39
C GLU A 497 -9.02 26.27 12.13
N TYR A 498 -8.41 25.09 12.28
CA TYR A 498 -7.78 24.34 11.19
C TYR A 498 -8.78 23.45 10.44
N PHE A 499 -9.87 23.04 11.09
CA PHE A 499 -10.91 22.24 10.45
C PHE A 499 -11.90 23.14 9.72
N VAL A 500 -11.64 23.34 8.44
CA VAL A 500 -12.42 24.21 7.55
C VAL A 500 -13.25 23.41 6.54
N ASN A 501 -14.34 24.01 6.08
CA ASN A 501 -15.08 23.53 4.91
C ASN A 501 -14.43 24.01 3.60
N ALA A 502 -14.95 23.56 2.46
CA ALA A 502 -14.43 23.94 1.14
C ALA A 502 -14.55 25.45 0.82
N ALA A 503 -15.34 26.21 1.60
CA ALA A 503 -15.44 27.67 1.52
C ALA A 503 -14.41 28.39 2.41
N GLY A 504 -13.50 27.66 3.07
CA GLY A 504 -12.48 28.18 3.98
C GLY A 504 -13.04 28.68 5.31
N GLN A 505 -14.25 28.24 5.69
CA GLN A 505 -14.85 28.60 6.97
C GLN A 505 -14.52 27.53 7.99
N SER A 506 -13.99 27.92 9.15
CA SER A 506 -13.83 27.02 10.29
C SER A 506 -15.19 26.44 10.69
N ILE A 507 -15.28 25.11 10.61
CA ILE A 507 -16.41 24.28 11.05
C ILE A 507 -16.08 23.52 12.33
N GLY A 508 -14.79 23.40 12.67
CA GLY A 508 -14.32 22.68 13.84
C GLY A 508 -14.57 21.18 13.75
N ARG A 509 -14.27 20.47 14.84
CA ARG A 509 -14.65 19.06 14.98
C ARG A 509 -16.17 18.90 15.09
N THR A 510 -16.73 17.92 14.39
CA THR A 510 -18.16 17.58 14.46
C THR A 510 -18.49 16.88 15.77
N ARG A 511 -19.13 17.59 16.71
CA ARG A 511 -19.47 17.05 18.05
C ARG A 511 -20.87 16.44 18.16
N GLU A 512 -21.66 16.49 17.09
CA GLU A 512 -23.03 15.93 17.03
C GLU A 512 -23.98 16.35 18.17
N GLY A 513 -23.75 17.53 18.76
CA GLY A 513 -24.51 18.03 19.90
C GLY A 513 -24.02 17.55 21.26
N ASN A 514 -22.97 16.74 21.31
CA ASN A 514 -22.24 16.37 22.53
C ASN A 514 -21.30 17.50 22.98
N ALA A 515 -20.83 17.39 24.22
CA ALA A 515 -19.86 18.33 24.78
C ALA A 515 -18.46 18.15 24.14
N ASN A 516 -18.05 16.92 23.83
CA ASN A 516 -16.74 16.58 23.29
C ASN A 516 -16.87 15.80 21.97
N PHE A 517 -15.85 15.91 21.12
CA PHE A 517 -15.71 15.10 19.92
C PHE A 517 -15.46 13.64 20.29
N PHE A 518 -14.41 13.38 21.07
CA PHE A 518 -14.07 12.04 21.58
C PHE A 518 -15.12 11.56 22.59
N PRO A 519 -15.59 10.30 22.51
CA PRO A 519 -16.36 9.69 23.59
C PRO A 519 -15.43 9.37 24.77
N GLU A 520 -16.01 9.08 25.92
CA GLU A 520 -15.31 8.66 27.13
C GLU A 520 -14.82 7.20 26.98
N TYR A 521 -15.62 6.34 26.33
CA TYR A 521 -15.24 4.97 26.01
C TYR A 521 -15.80 4.50 24.67
N TYR A 522 -15.02 3.68 23.97
CA TYR A 522 -15.55 2.71 23.00
C TYR A 522 -15.69 1.34 23.66
N VAL A 523 -16.80 0.64 23.40
CA VAL A 523 -17.10 -0.67 23.98
C VAL A 523 -17.22 -1.70 22.86
N ILE A 524 -16.43 -2.77 22.95
CA ILE A 524 -16.39 -3.86 21.98
C ILE A 524 -16.85 -5.16 22.65
N PRO A 525 -18.14 -5.54 22.52
CA PRO A 525 -18.64 -6.81 23.02
C PRO A 525 -18.00 -8.00 22.29
N VAL A 526 -17.84 -9.13 22.99
CA VAL A 526 -17.27 -10.37 22.41
C VAL A 526 -18.06 -11.64 22.73
N ASP A 527 -19.14 -11.52 23.50
CA ASP A 527 -20.07 -12.65 23.72
C ASP A 527 -20.94 -12.82 22.46
N GLU A 528 -20.98 -14.03 21.91
CA GLU A 528 -21.73 -14.41 20.70
C GLU A 528 -23.23 -14.02 20.75
N LYS A 529 -23.81 -13.73 21.91
CA LYS A 529 -25.21 -13.31 22.04
C LYS A 529 -25.46 -11.83 21.76
N VAL A 530 -24.43 -11.00 21.86
CA VAL A 530 -24.52 -9.53 21.74
C VAL A 530 -23.46 -8.96 20.79
N GLN A 531 -22.72 -9.83 20.11
CA GLN A 531 -21.72 -9.47 19.12
C GLN A 531 -21.95 -10.32 17.87
N LYS A 532 -22.26 -9.70 16.75
CA LYS A 532 -22.49 -10.37 15.46
C LYS A 532 -21.24 -11.05 14.90
N ASN A 533 -20.05 -10.58 15.27
CA ASN A 533 -18.80 -11.15 14.80
C ASN A 533 -17.66 -11.09 15.85
N PRO A 534 -17.64 -12.03 16.81
CA PRO A 534 -16.64 -12.04 17.89
C PRO A 534 -15.18 -12.19 17.40
N LEU A 535 -14.97 -12.76 16.21
CA LEU A 535 -13.64 -12.89 15.62
C LEU A 535 -13.08 -11.53 15.22
N GLU A 536 -13.85 -10.75 14.45
CA GLU A 536 -13.39 -9.43 14.01
C GLU A 536 -13.31 -8.44 15.18
N ALA A 537 -14.20 -8.53 16.17
CA ALA A 537 -14.08 -7.81 17.43
C ALA A 537 -12.74 -8.10 18.15
N ALA A 538 -12.35 -9.37 18.25
CA ALA A 538 -11.06 -9.75 18.85
C ALA A 538 -9.85 -9.30 18.00
N LYS A 539 -9.95 -9.33 16.67
CA LYS A 539 -8.92 -8.80 15.78
C LYS A 539 -8.79 -7.28 15.86
N MET A 540 -9.88 -6.56 16.06
CA MET A 540 -9.83 -5.12 16.29
C MET A 540 -9.05 -4.81 17.56
N VAL A 541 -9.28 -5.56 18.64
CA VAL A 541 -8.51 -5.39 19.88
C VAL A 541 -7.02 -5.72 19.66
N ASP A 542 -6.71 -6.75 18.87
CA ASP A 542 -5.32 -7.07 18.50
C ASP A 542 -4.66 -5.91 17.73
N TYR A 543 -5.41 -5.32 16.79
CA TYR A 543 -5.00 -4.14 16.03
C TYR A 543 -4.74 -2.96 16.97
N LEU A 544 -5.65 -2.64 17.88
CA LEU A 544 -5.50 -1.49 18.79
C LEU A 544 -4.25 -1.64 19.66
N LEU A 545 -4.07 -2.81 20.28
CA LEU A 545 -2.90 -3.10 21.12
C LEU A 545 -1.59 -3.02 20.34
N ARG A 546 -1.56 -3.53 19.11
CA ARG A 546 -0.38 -3.48 18.24
C ARG A 546 0.03 -2.05 17.89
N ASN A 547 -0.92 -1.12 17.84
CA ASN A 547 -0.66 0.28 17.57
C ASN A 547 -0.59 1.14 18.85
N GLY A 548 -0.38 0.51 20.01
CA GLY A 548 -0.15 1.22 21.28
C GLY A 548 -1.38 1.85 21.91
N VAL A 549 -2.59 1.50 21.45
CA VAL A 549 -3.84 1.91 22.11
C VAL A 549 -4.09 1.01 23.31
N GLU A 550 -4.36 1.63 24.45
CA GLU A 550 -4.73 0.94 25.68
C GLU A 550 -6.14 0.37 25.58
N VAL A 551 -6.29 -0.89 26.00
CA VAL A 551 -7.56 -1.58 26.03
C VAL A 551 -7.71 -2.29 27.37
N GLU A 552 -8.90 -2.21 27.94
CA GLU A 552 -9.27 -2.92 29.14
C GLU A 552 -10.31 -4.02 28.87
N GLN A 553 -10.54 -4.89 29.86
CA GLN A 553 -11.51 -5.96 29.79
C GLN A 553 -12.36 -6.07 31.06
N MET A 554 -13.68 -6.16 30.86
CA MET A 554 -14.68 -6.38 31.91
C MET A 554 -14.39 -7.66 32.72
N LEU A 555 -14.22 -7.52 34.04
CA LEU A 555 -13.97 -8.63 34.97
C LEU A 555 -15.24 -9.40 35.37
N ILE A 556 -16.38 -8.71 35.33
CA ILE A 556 -17.70 -9.19 35.72
C ILE A 556 -18.74 -8.72 34.71
N THR A 557 -19.89 -9.40 34.67
CA THR A 557 -21.07 -8.85 33.99
C THR A 557 -21.64 -7.72 34.83
N ALA A 558 -21.77 -6.53 34.26
CA ALA A 558 -22.32 -5.36 34.94
C ALA A 558 -23.33 -4.63 34.06
N ARG A 559 -24.06 -3.68 34.66
CA ARG A 559 -24.97 -2.79 33.94
C ARG A 559 -24.40 -1.38 34.01
N VAL A 560 -24.22 -0.77 32.84
CA VAL A 560 -23.69 0.60 32.65
C VAL A 560 -24.66 1.29 31.69
N ASP A 561 -25.12 2.48 32.07
CA ASP A 561 -26.22 3.22 31.40
C ASP A 561 -27.40 2.38 30.89
N GLY A 562 -27.87 1.45 31.73
CA GLY A 562 -29.00 0.58 31.37
C GLY A 562 -28.68 -0.59 30.41
N THR A 563 -27.50 -0.60 29.77
CA THR A 563 -26.98 -1.71 28.96
C THR A 563 -26.25 -2.72 29.83
N VAL A 564 -26.40 -4.02 29.54
CA VAL A 564 -25.72 -5.10 30.28
C VAL A 564 -24.52 -5.56 29.49
N TYR A 565 -23.32 -5.26 29.97
CA TYR A 565 -22.07 -5.71 29.37
C TYR A 565 -21.62 -7.03 30.00
N PRO A 566 -21.48 -8.12 29.21
CA PRO A 566 -20.97 -9.39 29.72
C PRO A 566 -19.51 -9.29 30.19
N LYS A 567 -19.13 -10.18 31.11
CA LYS A 567 -17.71 -10.41 31.42
C LYS A 567 -16.94 -10.71 30.13
N GLY A 568 -15.78 -10.09 29.97
CA GLY A 568 -14.91 -10.29 28.82
C GLY A 568 -15.06 -9.25 27.70
N THR A 569 -16.13 -8.43 27.72
CA THR A 569 -16.25 -7.25 26.87
C THR A 569 -15.02 -6.36 27.00
N TYR A 570 -14.51 -5.88 25.87
CA TYR A 570 -13.36 -4.98 25.83
C TYR A 570 -13.84 -3.53 25.88
N ILE A 571 -13.08 -2.70 26.60
CA ILE A 571 -13.33 -1.28 26.78
C ILE A 571 -12.08 -0.56 26.28
N VAL A 572 -12.25 0.41 25.39
CA VAL A 572 -11.18 1.31 24.95
C VAL A 572 -11.41 2.63 25.69
N PRO A 573 -10.71 2.89 26.81
CA PRO A 573 -10.72 4.20 27.46
C PRO A 573 -10.21 5.26 26.50
N MET A 574 -10.81 6.43 26.44
CA MET A 574 -10.38 7.49 25.53
C MET A 574 -9.58 8.61 26.22
N ASP A 575 -9.48 8.55 27.55
CA ASP A 575 -8.56 9.29 28.41
C ASP A 575 -7.14 8.69 28.35
N GLN A 576 -6.58 8.61 27.14
CA GLN A 576 -5.23 8.09 26.88
C GLN A 576 -4.49 8.88 25.80
N ALA A 577 -3.15 8.88 25.85
CA ALA A 577 -2.31 9.62 24.90
C ALA A 577 -2.56 9.25 23.42
N LYS A 578 -2.96 8.01 23.13
CA LYS A 578 -3.23 7.51 21.76
C LYS A 578 -4.69 7.62 21.33
N ARG A 579 -5.51 8.45 22.00
CA ARG A 579 -6.95 8.62 21.68
C ARG A 579 -7.24 9.04 20.23
N GLY A 580 -6.39 9.89 19.63
CA GLY A 580 -6.55 10.33 18.25
C GLY A 580 -6.49 9.16 17.26
N LEU A 581 -5.52 8.26 17.43
CA LEU A 581 -5.44 7.02 16.66
C LEU A 581 -6.66 6.13 16.89
N ALA A 582 -7.03 5.88 18.15
CA ALA A 582 -8.17 5.03 18.48
C ALA A 582 -9.46 5.52 17.82
N ASN A 583 -9.76 6.82 17.94
CA ASN A 583 -10.95 7.44 17.38
C ASN A 583 -10.94 7.45 15.86
N ALA A 584 -9.80 7.75 15.21
CA ALA A 584 -9.67 7.71 13.75
C ALA A 584 -10.04 6.34 13.14
N MET A 585 -9.85 5.26 13.89
CA MET A 585 -10.18 3.90 13.44
C MET A 585 -11.63 3.50 13.74
N LEU A 586 -12.22 4.03 14.81
CA LEU A 586 -13.47 3.53 15.39
C LEU A 586 -14.68 4.44 15.15
N TYR A 587 -14.49 5.75 14.97
CA TYR A 587 -15.59 6.68 14.77
C TYR A 587 -16.32 6.46 13.43
N GLU A 588 -17.51 7.04 13.31
CA GLU A 588 -18.40 6.82 12.16
C GLU A 588 -17.81 7.35 10.83
N GLY A 589 -16.98 8.40 10.88
CA GLY A 589 -16.43 9.11 9.73
C GLY A 589 -17.12 10.46 9.48
N ASP A 590 -16.57 11.24 8.55
CA ASP A 590 -17.14 12.54 8.16
C ASP A 590 -17.63 12.55 6.71
N ASP A 591 -18.63 13.39 6.43
CA ASP A 591 -19.02 13.78 5.07
C ASP A 591 -18.24 15.02 4.64
N VAL A 592 -17.31 14.84 3.70
CA VAL A 592 -16.50 15.93 3.12
C VAL A 592 -16.89 16.23 1.67
N SER A 593 -18.12 15.89 1.27
CA SER A 593 -18.60 15.99 -0.12
C SER A 593 -18.78 17.42 -0.64
N ASP A 594 -18.54 18.45 0.18
CA ASP A 594 -18.48 19.85 -0.26
C ASP A 594 -17.16 20.18 -0.97
N TRP A 595 -16.10 19.39 -0.75
CA TRP A 595 -14.81 19.54 -1.40
C TRP A 595 -14.82 19.09 -2.86
N GLY A 596 -14.08 19.82 -3.70
CA GLY A 596 -14.02 19.58 -5.15
C GLY A 596 -13.13 18.42 -5.56
N ALA A 597 -12.14 18.07 -4.73
CA ALA A 597 -11.18 17.00 -4.95
C ALA A 597 -10.70 16.44 -3.60
N MET A 598 -10.43 15.13 -3.58
CA MET A 598 -9.75 14.43 -2.50
C MET A 598 -8.63 13.57 -3.08
N TYR A 599 -7.52 13.44 -2.36
CA TYR A 599 -6.37 12.68 -2.83
C TYR A 599 -6.59 11.16 -2.74
N ASP A 600 -7.33 10.68 -1.75
CA ASP A 600 -7.67 9.27 -1.58
C ASP A 600 -8.96 9.06 -0.75
N PRO A 601 -9.61 7.87 -0.81
CA PRO A 601 -10.71 7.52 0.09
C PRO A 601 -10.35 7.65 1.59
N ILE A 602 -11.31 8.14 2.37
CA ILE A 602 -11.17 8.58 3.77
C ILE A 602 -11.89 7.70 4.78
N VAL A 603 -12.84 6.86 4.37
CA VAL A 603 -13.67 6.12 5.33
C VAL A 603 -12.87 4.96 5.93
N VAL A 604 -12.70 5.00 7.25
CA VAL A 604 -12.05 3.93 8.01
C VAL A 604 -13.08 3.00 8.66
N ASN A 605 -13.95 3.54 9.53
CA ASN A 605 -15.05 2.88 10.24
C ASN A 605 -14.90 1.33 10.31
N PHE A 606 -13.98 0.87 11.17
CA PHE A 606 -13.63 -0.54 11.24
C PHE A 606 -14.81 -1.43 11.63
N SER A 607 -15.69 -0.96 12.53
CA SER A 607 -16.85 -1.73 13.01
C SER A 607 -17.75 -2.15 11.86
N ASP A 608 -18.14 -1.24 10.99
CA ASP A 608 -19.05 -1.55 9.90
C ASP A 608 -18.32 -2.23 8.74
N LEU A 609 -17.10 -1.80 8.41
CA LEU A 609 -16.36 -2.35 7.27
C LEU A 609 -15.73 -3.72 7.54
N ARG A 610 -15.47 -4.10 8.80
CA ARG A 610 -15.10 -5.47 9.22
C ARG A 610 -16.26 -6.26 9.83
N GLY A 611 -17.35 -5.59 10.19
CA GLY A 611 -18.64 -6.20 10.53
C GLY A 611 -18.72 -6.72 11.95
N PHE A 612 -18.27 -5.94 12.93
CA PHE A 612 -18.45 -6.19 14.37
C PHE A 612 -19.22 -5.04 15.03
N ASP A 613 -19.86 -5.32 16.16
CA ASP A 613 -20.62 -4.32 16.93
C ASP A 613 -19.70 -3.52 17.86
N LEU A 614 -19.92 -2.21 17.88
CA LEU A 614 -19.19 -1.20 18.64
C LEU A 614 -20.23 -0.26 19.27
N GLU A 615 -20.01 0.15 20.52
CA GLU A 615 -20.86 1.13 21.20
C GLU A 615 -20.00 2.28 21.74
N GLU A 616 -20.50 3.51 21.60
CA GLU A 616 -19.95 4.68 22.30
C GLU A 616 -20.63 4.84 23.66
N VAL A 617 -19.84 5.08 24.70
CA VAL A 617 -20.33 5.43 26.04
C VAL A 617 -19.78 6.79 26.41
N ARG A 618 -20.69 7.69 26.84
CA ARG A 618 -20.37 9.09 27.12
C ARG A 618 -20.37 9.46 28.61
N ASP A 619 -20.57 8.47 29.48
CA ASP A 619 -20.58 8.67 30.92
C ASP A 619 -19.16 8.53 31.48
N GLU A 620 -18.64 9.58 32.11
CA GLU A 620 -17.40 9.51 32.88
C GLU A 620 -17.47 8.41 33.96
N ASP A 621 -16.34 7.75 34.24
CA ASP A 621 -16.21 6.68 35.24
C ASP A 621 -17.13 5.46 35.03
N ALA A 622 -17.78 5.32 33.87
CA ALA A 622 -18.76 4.28 33.57
C ALA A 622 -18.24 2.84 33.85
N PHE A 623 -16.94 2.63 33.71
CA PHE A 623 -16.28 1.33 33.88
C PHE A 623 -15.30 1.28 35.07
N ASP A 624 -15.23 2.32 35.90
CA ASP A 624 -14.30 2.41 37.03
C ASP A 624 -14.39 1.17 37.96
N LYS A 625 -13.24 0.55 38.24
CA LYS A 625 -13.08 -0.68 39.04
C LYS A 625 -13.80 -1.93 38.49
N LEU A 626 -14.37 -1.89 37.29
CA LEU A 626 -15.03 -3.05 36.67
C LEU A 626 -14.12 -3.82 35.71
N THR A 627 -13.02 -3.19 35.30
CA THR A 627 -12.15 -3.62 34.22
C THR A 627 -10.74 -3.93 34.71
N LYS A 628 -9.91 -4.40 33.80
CA LYS A 628 -8.46 -4.53 33.96
C LYS A 628 -7.79 -4.35 32.60
N GLU A 629 -6.55 -3.90 32.61
CA GLU A 629 -5.77 -3.76 31.39
C GLU A 629 -5.57 -5.09 30.62
N VAL A 630 -5.49 -4.99 29.30
CA VAL A 630 -5.23 -6.08 28.35
C VAL A 630 -3.89 -5.83 27.67
N LYS A 631 -2.95 -6.75 27.83
CA LYS A 631 -1.64 -6.69 27.14
C LYS A 631 -1.56 -7.54 25.87
N SER A 632 -2.52 -8.45 25.67
CA SER A 632 -2.65 -9.28 24.47
C SER A 632 -4.03 -9.90 24.39
N VAL A 633 -4.49 -10.16 23.17
CA VAL A 633 -5.78 -10.82 22.91
C VAL A 633 -5.56 -12.23 22.40
N LYS A 634 -6.42 -13.15 22.84
CA LYS A 634 -6.49 -14.48 22.27
C LYS A 634 -7.64 -14.52 21.27
N LEU A 635 -7.33 -14.74 19.99
CA LEU A 635 -8.35 -14.93 18.97
C LEU A 635 -9.25 -16.13 19.32
N PRO A 636 -10.58 -16.00 19.14
CA PRO A 636 -11.51 -17.09 19.43
C PRO A 636 -11.31 -18.25 18.44
N THR A 637 -11.65 -19.46 18.88
CA THR A 637 -11.54 -20.68 18.06
C THR A 637 -12.89 -21.39 18.03
N GLY A 638 -13.22 -22.05 16.92
CA GLY A 638 -14.50 -22.73 16.76
C GLY A 638 -14.65 -23.92 17.71
N LYS A 639 -15.87 -24.12 18.20
CA LYS A 639 -16.23 -25.21 19.12
C LYS A 639 -17.39 -26.01 18.57
N ILE A 640 -17.28 -27.33 18.64
CA ILE A 640 -18.37 -28.25 18.31
C ILE A 640 -19.36 -28.29 19.47
N THR A 641 -20.66 -28.23 19.16
CA THR A 641 -21.73 -28.26 20.16
C THR A 641 -22.42 -29.63 20.16
N GLY A 642 -22.41 -30.30 21.32
CA GLY A 642 -23.05 -31.60 21.51
C GLY A 642 -22.45 -32.74 20.68
N ASN A 643 -23.22 -33.83 20.52
CA ASN A 643 -22.78 -35.09 19.89
C ASN A 643 -23.63 -35.48 18.68
N SER A 644 -24.32 -34.55 18.02
CA SER A 644 -25.10 -34.85 16.81
C SER A 644 -24.18 -35.31 15.67
N PRO A 645 -24.66 -36.15 14.71
CA PRO A 645 -23.84 -36.54 13.56
C PRO A 645 -23.47 -35.38 12.63
N LYS A 646 -24.31 -34.34 12.58
CA LYS A 646 -24.12 -33.12 11.79
C LYS A 646 -24.13 -31.88 12.68
N GLN A 647 -23.32 -30.89 12.32
CA GLN A 647 -23.33 -29.54 12.86
C GLN A 647 -23.88 -28.56 11.82
N ILE A 648 -24.51 -27.50 12.29
CA ILE A 648 -24.86 -26.31 11.52
C ILE A 648 -23.79 -25.27 11.84
N LEU A 649 -23.14 -24.72 10.82
CA LEU A 649 -22.19 -23.62 10.92
C LEU A 649 -22.86 -22.34 10.44
N SER A 650 -22.89 -21.32 11.28
CA SER A 650 -23.50 -20.02 10.95
C SER A 650 -22.69 -19.28 9.88
N ASN A 651 -23.36 -18.70 8.88
CA ASN A 651 -22.72 -17.85 7.87
C ASN A 651 -22.47 -16.41 8.39
N THR A 652 -21.76 -16.27 9.51
CA THR A 652 -21.60 -15.00 10.24
C THR A 652 -20.24 -14.34 10.07
N ASN A 653 -19.21 -15.10 9.68
CA ASN A 653 -17.83 -14.60 9.59
C ASN A 653 -17.04 -15.24 8.45
N ASN A 654 -15.94 -14.59 8.06
CA ASN A 654 -15.12 -15.00 6.92
C ASN A 654 -14.35 -16.30 7.18
N ASP A 655 -14.03 -16.64 8.42
CA ASP A 655 -13.28 -17.85 8.75
C ASP A 655 -14.14 -19.12 8.61
N THR A 656 -15.46 -19.01 8.84
CA THR A 656 -16.42 -20.05 8.43
C THR A 656 -16.38 -20.28 6.92
N VAL A 657 -16.30 -19.23 6.09
CA VAL A 657 -16.19 -19.37 4.62
C VAL A 657 -14.88 -20.05 4.24
N LYS A 658 -13.74 -19.63 4.84
CA LYS A 658 -12.43 -20.27 4.64
C LYS A 658 -12.49 -21.76 5.00
N LEU A 659 -13.14 -22.11 6.11
CA LEU A 659 -13.34 -23.49 6.56
C LEU A 659 -14.20 -24.29 5.58
N VAL A 660 -15.30 -23.73 5.07
CA VAL A 660 -16.14 -24.38 4.06
C VAL A 660 -15.33 -24.72 2.81
N ASN A 661 -14.56 -23.77 2.29
CA ASN A 661 -13.66 -24.00 1.16
C ASN A 661 -12.61 -25.08 1.48
N LYS A 662 -12.04 -25.07 2.69
CA LYS A 662 -11.07 -26.09 3.12
C LYS A 662 -11.69 -27.49 3.19
N LEU A 663 -12.91 -27.61 3.73
CA LEU A 663 -13.66 -28.87 3.79
C LEU A 663 -13.93 -29.41 2.37
N LEU A 664 -14.36 -28.56 1.44
CA LEU A 664 -14.61 -28.93 0.05
C LEU A 664 -13.32 -29.39 -0.65
N LYS A 665 -12.20 -28.69 -0.46
CA LYS A 665 -10.86 -29.09 -0.95
C LYS A 665 -10.44 -30.47 -0.44
N ASP A 666 -10.77 -30.79 0.80
CA ASP A 666 -10.49 -32.09 1.42
C ASP A 666 -11.52 -33.19 1.06
N GLY A 667 -12.41 -32.93 0.09
CA GLY A 667 -13.41 -33.87 -0.39
C GLY A 667 -14.55 -34.13 0.61
N LYS A 668 -14.75 -33.24 1.59
CA LYS A 668 -15.82 -33.36 2.59
C LYS A 668 -17.14 -32.88 2.03
N THR A 669 -18.22 -33.42 2.58
CA THR A 669 -19.57 -32.98 2.19
C THR A 669 -19.97 -31.78 3.02
N VAL A 670 -20.29 -30.69 2.33
CA VAL A 670 -20.93 -29.49 2.89
C VAL A 670 -22.27 -29.31 2.20
N GLU A 671 -23.32 -29.08 2.97
CA GLU A 671 -24.64 -28.70 2.47
C GLU A 671 -24.90 -27.23 2.83
N LYS A 672 -25.57 -26.45 1.97
CA LYS A 672 -26.04 -25.08 2.24
C LYS A 672 -27.55 -25.10 2.50
N ALA A 673 -28.01 -24.40 3.52
CA ALA A 673 -29.43 -24.25 3.83
C ALA A 673 -30.10 -23.25 2.87
N LEU A 674 -31.25 -23.63 2.30
CA LEU A 674 -32.01 -22.82 1.35
C LEU A 674 -33.24 -22.14 1.98
N GLU A 675 -33.53 -22.42 3.24
CA GLU A 675 -34.64 -21.83 3.99
C GLU A 675 -34.25 -21.64 5.46
N THR A 676 -34.85 -20.65 6.12
CA THR A 676 -34.76 -20.49 7.58
C THR A 676 -35.82 -21.37 8.23
N LYS A 677 -35.40 -22.29 9.11
CA LYS A 677 -36.30 -23.20 9.81
C LYS A 677 -35.67 -23.68 11.12
N GLY A 678 -36.37 -23.45 12.23
CA GLY A 678 -35.87 -23.84 13.55
C GLY A 678 -34.63 -23.05 13.93
N ASN A 679 -33.52 -23.74 14.18
CA ASN A 679 -32.21 -23.14 14.50
C ASN A 679 -31.27 -23.08 13.28
N VAL A 680 -31.76 -23.37 12.08
CA VAL A 680 -31.04 -23.21 10.82
C VAL A 680 -31.52 -21.96 10.14
N ASN A 681 -30.60 -21.07 9.79
CA ASN A 681 -30.86 -19.90 8.96
C ASN A 681 -30.57 -20.21 7.49
N LYS A 682 -31.28 -19.52 6.60
CA LYS A 682 -30.97 -19.53 5.16
C LYS A 682 -29.50 -19.12 4.99
N GLY A 683 -28.75 -19.91 4.22
CA GLY A 683 -27.33 -19.68 3.96
C GLY A 683 -26.37 -20.39 4.91
N ASP A 684 -26.82 -20.93 6.04
CA ASP A 684 -25.97 -21.71 6.94
C ASP A 684 -25.44 -22.98 6.27
N TYR A 685 -24.29 -23.45 6.76
CA TYR A 685 -23.63 -24.66 6.25
C TYR A 685 -23.89 -25.85 7.17
N ILE A 686 -24.17 -27.03 6.61
CA ILE A 686 -24.35 -28.27 7.36
C ILE A 686 -23.22 -29.23 7.02
N VAL A 687 -22.48 -29.67 8.04
CA VAL A 687 -21.27 -30.50 7.92
C VAL A 687 -21.31 -31.70 8.86
N ASN A 688 -20.58 -32.76 8.54
CA ASN A 688 -20.43 -33.90 9.45
C ASN A 688 -19.55 -33.52 10.65
N THR A 689 -20.01 -33.82 11.87
CA THR A 689 -19.28 -33.52 13.11
C THR A 689 -17.90 -34.16 13.15
N THR A 690 -17.74 -35.39 12.63
CA THR A 690 -16.47 -36.11 12.60
C THR A 690 -15.44 -35.51 11.64
N ASP A 691 -15.90 -34.85 10.57
CA ASP A 691 -15.02 -34.14 9.65
C ASP A 691 -14.60 -32.81 10.28
N LEU A 692 -15.55 -32.04 10.79
CA LEU A 692 -15.32 -30.74 11.44
C LEU A 692 -14.32 -30.80 12.61
N ALA A 693 -14.33 -31.87 13.41
CA ALA A 693 -13.49 -32.02 14.61
C ALA A 693 -11.97 -31.91 14.38
N LYS A 694 -11.53 -31.98 13.11
CA LYS A 694 -10.13 -31.87 12.69
C LYS A 694 -9.66 -30.44 12.45
N TYR A 695 -10.57 -29.47 12.34
CA TYR A 695 -10.29 -28.10 11.90
C TYR A 695 -10.31 -27.10 13.05
N LYS A 696 -9.49 -27.35 14.08
CA LYS A 696 -9.44 -26.53 15.31
C LYS A 696 -8.75 -25.16 15.14
N GLY A 697 -8.09 -24.94 14.01
CA GLY A 697 -7.41 -23.67 13.69
C GLY A 697 -8.33 -22.61 13.08
N TYR A 698 -9.60 -22.94 12.85
CA TYR A 698 -10.61 -22.01 12.35
C TYR A 698 -11.54 -21.59 13.48
N TYR A 699 -12.00 -20.35 13.42
CA TYR A 699 -13.17 -19.86 14.12
C TYR A 699 -14.44 -20.19 13.32
N PHE A 700 -15.44 -20.69 14.03
CA PHE A 700 -16.77 -20.95 13.49
C PHE A 700 -17.74 -21.09 14.66
N GLU A 701 -18.97 -20.65 14.45
CA GLU A 701 -20.07 -20.83 15.39
C GLU A 701 -20.87 -22.05 14.95
N ALA A 702 -20.94 -23.07 15.81
CA ALA A 702 -21.62 -24.32 15.50
C ALA A 702 -22.77 -24.63 16.48
N THR A 703 -23.91 -25.04 15.91
CA THR A 703 -25.01 -25.64 16.67
C THR A 703 -25.31 -27.06 16.21
N SER A 704 -25.97 -27.83 17.07
CA SER A 704 -26.41 -29.18 16.73
C SER A 704 -27.55 -29.13 15.71
N ALA A 705 -27.41 -29.87 14.61
CA ALA A 705 -28.50 -30.05 13.63
C ALA A 705 -29.70 -30.85 14.20
N GLY A 706 -29.53 -31.49 15.36
CA GLY A 706 -30.50 -32.42 15.94
C GLY A 706 -30.76 -33.64 15.05
N THR A 707 -31.79 -34.42 15.37
CA THR A 707 -32.19 -35.63 14.62
C THR A 707 -33.44 -35.42 13.74
N ALA A 708 -34.02 -34.22 13.70
CA ALA A 708 -35.43 -34.05 13.32
C ALA A 708 -35.78 -32.92 12.32
N GLN A 709 -34.83 -32.12 11.81
CA GLN A 709 -35.20 -31.06 10.87
C GLN A 709 -34.93 -31.44 9.41
N LYS A 710 -35.99 -31.75 8.66
CA LYS A 710 -35.97 -31.68 7.19
C LYS A 710 -35.94 -30.20 6.80
N VAL A 711 -34.75 -29.62 6.69
CA VAL A 711 -34.51 -28.30 6.08
C VAL A 711 -34.23 -28.52 4.60
N LYS A 712 -34.72 -27.64 3.72
CA LYS A 712 -34.30 -27.65 2.31
C LYS A 712 -32.81 -27.27 2.26
N THR A 713 -31.98 -28.20 1.80
CA THR A 713 -30.54 -27.97 1.63
C THR A 713 -30.10 -28.36 0.24
N GLU A 714 -28.93 -27.89 -0.14
CA GLU A 714 -28.23 -28.36 -1.34
C GLU A 714 -26.77 -28.68 -1.04
N LYS A 715 -26.18 -29.58 -1.82
CA LYS A 715 -24.78 -29.93 -1.66
C LYS A 715 -23.91 -28.96 -2.44
N LEU A 716 -22.89 -28.40 -1.77
CA LEU A 716 -21.87 -27.58 -2.41
C LEU A 716 -20.76 -28.45 -3.02
N THR A 717 -20.18 -27.97 -4.10
CA THR A 717 -18.87 -28.40 -4.61
C THR A 717 -17.88 -27.25 -4.53
N LEU A 718 -16.58 -27.54 -4.61
CA LEU A 718 -15.55 -26.49 -4.64
C LEU A 718 -15.67 -25.70 -5.95
N PRO A 719 -15.94 -24.38 -5.92
CA PRO A 719 -16.01 -23.59 -7.14
C PRO A 719 -14.62 -23.19 -7.61
N LYS A 720 -14.44 -23.23 -8.93
CA LYS A 720 -13.29 -22.63 -9.63
C LYS A 720 -13.63 -21.20 -10.02
N VAL A 721 -12.80 -20.26 -9.60
CA VAL A 721 -13.04 -18.83 -9.76
C VAL A 721 -12.01 -18.26 -10.71
N ALA A 722 -12.44 -17.68 -11.82
CA ALA A 722 -11.59 -16.78 -12.58
C ALA A 722 -11.80 -15.35 -12.05
N VAL A 723 -10.71 -14.69 -11.65
CA VAL A 723 -10.75 -13.29 -11.23
C VAL A 723 -10.19 -12.43 -12.34
N SER A 724 -11.02 -11.56 -12.90
CA SER A 724 -10.63 -10.58 -13.90
C SER A 724 -10.68 -9.20 -13.28
N GLY A 725 -9.59 -8.77 -12.64
CA GLY A 725 -9.69 -7.56 -11.84
C GLY A 725 -8.42 -7.06 -11.18
N SER A 726 -8.62 -6.19 -10.20
CA SER A 726 -7.57 -5.68 -9.32
C SER A 726 -6.84 -6.80 -8.58
N ALA A 727 -5.60 -6.53 -8.18
CA ALA A 727 -4.84 -7.45 -7.32
C ALA A 727 -5.54 -7.65 -5.96
N GLN A 728 -6.24 -6.63 -5.46
CA GLN A 728 -6.99 -6.61 -4.21
C GLN A 728 -8.19 -7.57 -4.26
N LEU A 729 -8.96 -7.58 -5.37
CA LEU A 729 -10.03 -8.56 -5.58
C LEU A 729 -9.48 -9.98 -5.65
N LYS A 730 -8.39 -10.19 -6.41
CA LYS A 730 -7.74 -11.51 -6.51
C LYS A 730 -7.22 -11.99 -5.16
N PHE A 731 -6.62 -11.10 -4.36
CA PHE A 731 -6.17 -11.36 -3.00
C PHE A 731 -7.35 -11.75 -2.11
N SER A 732 -8.42 -10.96 -2.08
CA SER A 732 -9.61 -11.19 -1.25
C SER A 732 -10.28 -12.55 -1.54
N VAL A 733 -10.39 -12.93 -2.82
CA VAL A 733 -10.92 -14.24 -3.24
C VAL A 733 -10.02 -15.39 -2.77
N LYS A 734 -8.69 -15.23 -2.89
CA LYS A 734 -7.72 -16.22 -2.38
C LYS A 734 -7.79 -16.34 -0.86
N GLU A 735 -7.89 -15.20 -0.16
CA GLU A 735 -7.99 -15.13 1.29
C GLU A 735 -9.20 -15.88 1.83
N LEU A 736 -10.35 -15.83 1.13
CA LEU A 736 -11.54 -16.63 1.44
C LEU A 736 -11.37 -18.14 1.16
N GLY A 737 -10.22 -18.56 0.65
CA GLY A 737 -9.87 -19.95 0.43
C GLY A 737 -10.39 -20.55 -0.87
N PHE A 738 -10.87 -19.74 -1.82
CA PHE A 738 -11.35 -20.24 -3.12
C PHE A 738 -10.20 -20.77 -4.00
N GLU A 739 -10.53 -21.59 -5.00
CA GLU A 739 -9.59 -22.03 -6.04
C GLU A 739 -9.62 -21.02 -7.19
N VAL A 740 -8.58 -20.18 -7.29
CA VAL A 740 -8.45 -19.22 -8.38
C VAL A 740 -7.75 -19.86 -9.58
N VAL A 741 -8.37 -19.79 -10.74
CA VAL A 741 -7.84 -20.30 -12.02
C VAL A 741 -7.49 -19.15 -12.97
N ASP A 742 -6.41 -19.28 -13.72
CA ASP A 742 -5.98 -18.23 -14.67
C ASP A 742 -6.74 -18.30 -16.01
N ASN A 743 -7.34 -19.45 -16.33
CA ASN A 743 -8.14 -19.64 -17.53
C ASN A 743 -9.64 -19.61 -17.21
N ALA A 744 -10.34 -18.57 -17.70
CA ALA A 744 -11.78 -18.43 -17.52
C ALA A 744 -12.60 -19.61 -18.10
N GLU A 745 -12.07 -20.37 -19.06
CA GLU A 745 -12.75 -21.56 -19.59
C GLU A 745 -12.89 -22.70 -18.56
N GLU A 746 -12.01 -22.74 -17.57
CA GLU A 746 -12.00 -23.74 -16.50
C GLU A 746 -12.83 -23.34 -15.27
N ALA A 747 -13.31 -22.09 -15.24
CA ALA A 747 -14.02 -21.52 -14.11
C ALA A 747 -15.52 -21.86 -14.12
N ASP A 748 -16.08 -22.01 -12.92
CA ASP A 748 -17.53 -22.06 -12.69
C ASP A 748 -18.13 -20.65 -12.60
N VAL A 749 -17.31 -19.68 -12.17
CA VAL A 749 -17.68 -18.27 -12.04
C VAL A 749 -16.53 -17.35 -12.42
N VAL A 750 -16.88 -16.26 -13.10
CA VAL A 750 -15.98 -15.11 -13.32
C VAL A 750 -16.38 -14.00 -12.35
N VAL A 751 -15.43 -13.51 -11.57
CA VAL A 751 -15.59 -12.34 -10.69
C VAL A 751 -14.74 -11.21 -11.26
N SER A 752 -15.35 -10.05 -11.55
CA SER A 752 -14.66 -8.94 -12.20
C SER A 752 -15.03 -7.58 -11.59
N ASP A 753 -14.01 -6.74 -11.42
CA ASP A 753 -14.11 -5.31 -11.15
C ASP A 753 -13.62 -4.46 -12.34
N ARG A 754 -13.58 -5.05 -13.55
CA ARG A 754 -13.04 -4.47 -14.79
C ARG A 754 -14.08 -4.36 -15.90
N ASP A 755 -13.69 -3.69 -16.98
CA ASP A 755 -14.51 -3.43 -18.16
C ASP A 755 -14.41 -4.54 -19.24
N ASP A 756 -14.01 -5.76 -18.85
CA ASP A 756 -13.64 -6.85 -19.75
C ASP A 756 -14.71 -7.95 -19.93
N PHE A 757 -15.96 -7.62 -19.62
CA PHE A 757 -17.10 -8.54 -19.74
C PHE A 757 -17.28 -9.08 -21.16
N ASN A 758 -17.45 -10.40 -21.28
CA ASN A 758 -17.77 -11.07 -22.55
C ASN A 758 -18.93 -12.05 -22.38
N ALA A 759 -20.11 -11.68 -22.91
CA ALA A 759 -21.33 -12.48 -22.83
C ALA A 759 -21.16 -13.89 -23.47
N ASP A 760 -20.40 -14.01 -24.56
CA ASP A 760 -20.20 -15.30 -25.25
C ASP A 760 -19.41 -16.31 -24.41
N SER A 761 -18.64 -15.83 -23.42
CA SER A 761 -17.82 -16.67 -22.54
C SER A 761 -18.58 -17.27 -21.36
N LEU A 762 -19.81 -16.79 -21.11
CA LEU A 762 -20.62 -17.15 -19.94
C LEU A 762 -21.40 -18.45 -20.05
N VAL A 763 -21.41 -19.13 -21.20
CA VAL A 763 -22.16 -20.38 -21.36
C VAL A 763 -21.71 -21.38 -20.28
N GLY A 764 -22.63 -21.76 -19.39
CA GLY A 764 -22.40 -22.66 -18.27
C GLY A 764 -21.65 -22.06 -17.07
N LYS A 765 -21.50 -20.73 -16.98
CA LYS A 765 -20.74 -20.04 -15.92
C LYS A 765 -21.55 -18.90 -15.31
N ALA A 766 -21.33 -18.62 -14.04
CA ALA A 766 -21.83 -17.41 -13.40
C ALA A 766 -20.89 -16.21 -13.64
N TYR A 767 -21.43 -15.00 -13.49
CA TYR A 767 -20.66 -13.76 -13.51
C TYR A 767 -21.03 -12.90 -12.30
N VAL A 768 -20.02 -12.40 -11.59
CA VAL A 768 -20.16 -11.42 -10.51
C VAL A 768 -19.41 -10.15 -10.92
N GLY A 769 -20.16 -9.10 -11.22
CA GLY A 769 -19.61 -7.79 -11.58
C GLY A 769 -19.67 -6.82 -10.40
N ILE A 770 -18.58 -6.12 -10.14
CA ILE A 770 -18.42 -5.19 -9.01
C ILE A 770 -17.97 -3.82 -9.55
N GLY A 771 -18.62 -2.75 -9.09
CA GLY A 771 -18.21 -1.37 -9.38
C GLY A 771 -18.47 -0.91 -10.82
N VAL A 772 -18.10 0.34 -11.10
CA VAL A 772 -18.52 1.09 -12.29
C VAL A 772 -18.12 0.42 -13.60
N TYR A 773 -16.91 -0.16 -13.67
CA TYR A 773 -16.38 -0.76 -14.89
C TYR A 773 -17.13 -2.02 -15.30
N ALA A 774 -17.40 -2.91 -14.34
CA ALA A 774 -18.15 -4.13 -14.60
C ALA A 774 -19.63 -3.83 -14.94
N LEU A 775 -20.24 -2.87 -14.23
CA LEU A 775 -21.59 -2.39 -14.54
C LEU A 775 -21.69 -1.86 -15.97
N ASN A 776 -20.69 -1.07 -16.39
CA ASN A 776 -20.62 -0.51 -17.74
C ASN A 776 -20.45 -1.59 -18.81
N ALA A 777 -19.52 -2.52 -18.61
CA ALA A 777 -19.25 -3.57 -19.60
C ALA A 777 -20.47 -4.49 -19.81
N VAL A 778 -21.23 -4.80 -18.74
CA VAL A 778 -22.48 -5.55 -18.87
C VAL A 778 -23.56 -4.75 -19.58
N LYS A 779 -23.68 -3.44 -19.32
CA LYS A 779 -24.62 -2.56 -20.03
C LYS A 779 -24.31 -2.52 -21.53
N GLU A 780 -23.06 -2.26 -21.91
CA GLU A 780 -22.63 -2.15 -23.30
C GLU A 780 -22.77 -3.48 -24.08
N SER A 781 -22.70 -4.61 -23.40
CA SER A 781 -22.95 -5.92 -24.03
C SER A 781 -24.39 -6.09 -24.52
N GLY A 782 -25.36 -5.36 -23.95
CA GLY A 782 -26.79 -5.49 -24.25
C GLY A 782 -27.44 -6.81 -23.82
N VAL A 783 -26.74 -7.66 -23.06
CA VAL A 783 -27.25 -8.99 -22.65
C VAL A 783 -28.44 -8.90 -21.69
N LEU A 784 -28.48 -7.87 -20.84
CA LEU A 784 -29.55 -7.63 -19.87
C LEU A 784 -30.51 -6.54 -20.38
N LYS A 785 -31.65 -6.96 -20.94
CA LYS A 785 -32.66 -6.01 -21.43
C LYS A 785 -33.35 -5.28 -20.28
N GLY A 786 -33.36 -3.95 -20.36
CA GLY A 786 -33.99 -3.09 -19.34
C GLY A 786 -33.13 -2.86 -18.09
N TYR A 787 -31.87 -3.28 -18.13
CA TYR A 787 -30.86 -2.90 -17.14
C TYR A 787 -30.24 -1.55 -17.52
N ASP A 788 -30.08 -0.67 -16.54
CA ASP A 788 -29.31 0.56 -16.66
C ASP A 788 -28.73 0.97 -15.30
N PHE A 789 -27.66 1.74 -15.32
CA PHE A 789 -26.99 2.27 -14.14
C PHE A 789 -26.47 3.68 -14.42
N ASN A 790 -26.16 4.42 -13.37
CA ASN A 790 -25.54 5.74 -13.46
C ASN A 790 -24.49 5.89 -12.36
N TYR A 791 -23.62 6.89 -12.50
CA TYR A 791 -22.60 7.21 -11.52
C TYR A 791 -22.22 8.69 -11.61
N THR A 792 -21.58 9.20 -10.57
CA THR A 792 -21.01 10.56 -10.56
C THR A 792 -19.57 10.53 -11.05
N SER A 793 -18.67 9.86 -10.32
CA SER A 793 -17.27 9.64 -10.72
C SER A 793 -16.71 8.37 -10.06
N PRO A 794 -15.86 7.59 -10.76
CA PRO A 794 -14.97 6.65 -10.09
C PRO A 794 -14.10 7.42 -9.08
N GLY A 795 -13.92 6.87 -7.88
CA GLY A 795 -13.23 7.55 -6.77
C GLY A 795 -14.16 8.27 -5.80
N HIS A 796 -15.42 8.55 -6.17
CA HIS A 796 -16.39 9.02 -5.18
C HIS A 796 -16.75 7.88 -4.22
N GLU A 797 -16.51 8.14 -2.95
CA GLU A 797 -16.59 7.20 -1.85
C GLU A 797 -17.83 7.44 -0.99
N GLY A 798 -18.43 6.39 -0.45
CA GLY A 798 -19.43 6.56 0.59
C GLY A 798 -19.70 5.30 1.40
N LEU A 799 -19.92 5.50 2.70
CA LEU A 799 -20.61 4.56 3.58
C LEU A 799 -22.11 4.88 3.58
N LEU A 800 -22.94 3.92 3.19
CA LEU A 800 -24.35 4.14 2.89
C LEU A 800 -25.25 3.24 3.74
N LYS A 801 -26.29 3.82 4.35
CA LYS A 801 -27.42 3.05 4.89
C LYS A 801 -28.14 2.36 3.73
N ALA A 802 -28.24 1.04 3.78
CA ALA A 802 -28.86 0.23 2.74
C ALA A 802 -29.91 -0.73 3.31
N ASN A 803 -30.95 -0.98 2.52
CA ASN A 803 -31.93 -2.03 2.79
C ASN A 803 -31.51 -3.29 2.03
N VAL A 804 -31.31 -4.40 2.75
CA VAL A 804 -30.88 -5.68 2.20
C VAL A 804 -32.06 -6.65 2.16
N THR A 805 -32.31 -7.24 1.00
CA THR A 805 -33.38 -8.22 0.79
C THR A 805 -32.99 -9.57 1.43
N ASP A 806 -33.92 -10.26 2.09
CA ASP A 806 -33.70 -11.64 2.58
C ASP A 806 -33.55 -12.64 1.41
N HIS A 807 -32.31 -12.87 0.97
CA HIS A 807 -31.96 -13.70 -0.18
C HIS A 807 -30.77 -14.62 0.12
N ILE A 808 -30.59 -15.70 -0.65
CA ILE A 808 -29.48 -16.65 -0.44
C ILE A 808 -28.09 -16.02 -0.70
N LEU A 809 -28.06 -14.95 -1.49
CA LEU A 809 -26.85 -14.19 -1.82
C LEU A 809 -26.49 -13.16 -0.74
N THR A 810 -27.49 -12.72 0.02
CA THR A 810 -27.37 -11.74 1.12
C THR A 810 -27.50 -12.41 2.48
N SER A 811 -27.45 -13.75 2.55
CA SER A 811 -27.48 -14.47 3.82
C SER A 811 -26.29 -14.09 4.70
N GLY A 812 -26.51 -13.91 6.00
CA GLY A 812 -25.48 -13.45 6.94
C GLY A 812 -25.37 -11.92 7.07
N TYR A 813 -26.35 -11.19 6.54
CA TYR A 813 -26.56 -9.76 6.70
C TYR A 813 -27.95 -9.48 7.27
N GLU A 814 -28.08 -8.38 7.99
CA GLU A 814 -29.33 -7.87 8.52
C GLU A 814 -30.13 -7.13 7.43
N ALA A 815 -31.38 -6.78 7.74
CA ALA A 815 -32.24 -6.07 6.79
C ALA A 815 -31.79 -4.62 6.53
N ASN A 816 -31.09 -4.02 7.50
CA ASN A 816 -30.49 -2.70 7.38
C ASN A 816 -29.00 -2.86 7.64
N GLU A 817 -28.17 -2.42 6.70
CA GLU A 817 -26.71 -2.54 6.77
C GLU A 817 -26.07 -1.25 6.31
N LEU A 818 -24.82 -1.04 6.69
CA LEU A 818 -23.96 -0.04 6.08
C LEU A 818 -23.14 -0.70 4.97
N LEU A 819 -23.36 -0.25 3.73
CA LEU A 819 -22.67 -0.75 2.54
C LEU A 819 -21.77 0.33 1.96
N TYR A 820 -20.59 -0.10 1.52
CA TYR A 820 -19.51 0.81 1.13
C TYR A 820 -19.24 0.82 -0.36
N THR A 821 -18.89 1.99 -0.90
CA THR A 821 -18.47 2.14 -2.30
C THR A 821 -17.35 3.17 -2.45
N THR A 822 -16.53 3.01 -3.49
CA THR A 822 -15.53 3.97 -4.01
C THR A 822 -15.75 4.26 -5.50
N ASN A 823 -16.95 3.98 -6.02
CA ASN A 823 -17.27 4.08 -7.44
C ASN A 823 -18.32 5.14 -7.77
N GLY A 824 -18.94 5.76 -6.75
CA GLY A 824 -20.02 6.73 -6.92
C GLY A 824 -21.20 6.23 -7.78
N ALA A 825 -21.46 4.92 -7.79
CA ALA A 825 -22.35 4.26 -8.74
C ALA A 825 -23.64 3.74 -8.10
N TRP A 826 -24.73 3.71 -8.89
CA TRP A 826 -26.01 3.10 -8.54
C TRP A 826 -26.75 2.56 -9.76
N ILE A 827 -27.60 1.57 -9.54
CA ILE A 827 -28.38 0.90 -10.60
C ILE A 827 -29.75 1.56 -10.68
N THR A 828 -30.04 2.18 -11.83
CA THR A 828 -31.26 2.98 -12.07
C THR A 828 -32.43 2.12 -12.55
N SER A 829 -32.15 1.00 -13.21
CA SER A 829 -33.17 0.03 -13.59
C SER A 829 -32.61 -1.38 -13.68
N VAL A 830 -33.43 -2.36 -13.32
CA VAL A 830 -33.10 -3.78 -13.39
C VAL A 830 -34.01 -4.49 -14.39
N PRO A 831 -33.56 -5.62 -14.98
CA PRO A 831 -34.42 -6.43 -15.84
C PRO A 831 -35.70 -6.89 -15.12
N LYS A 832 -36.77 -7.14 -15.88
CA LYS A 832 -38.11 -7.45 -15.33
C LYS A 832 -38.15 -8.68 -14.40
N GLU A 833 -37.30 -9.67 -14.64
CA GLU A 833 -37.24 -10.93 -13.88
C GLU A 833 -36.04 -10.97 -12.92
N ALA A 834 -35.41 -9.81 -12.66
CA ALA A 834 -34.28 -9.71 -11.76
C ALA A 834 -34.74 -9.65 -10.31
N GLU A 835 -33.92 -10.19 -9.42
CA GLU A 835 -34.12 -10.14 -7.98
C GLU A 835 -33.20 -9.07 -7.39
N VAL A 836 -33.80 -8.01 -6.82
CA VAL A 836 -33.06 -6.93 -6.15
C VAL A 836 -32.54 -7.44 -4.81
N LEU A 837 -31.23 -7.33 -4.60
CA LEU A 837 -30.52 -7.81 -3.42
C LEU A 837 -30.34 -6.72 -2.37
N ALA A 838 -30.08 -5.48 -2.80
CA ALA A 838 -29.92 -4.34 -1.90
C ALA A 838 -30.30 -3.02 -2.59
N THR A 839 -30.80 -2.06 -1.82
CA THR A 839 -31.06 -0.68 -2.25
C THR A 839 -30.51 0.33 -1.26
N VAL A 840 -30.07 1.50 -1.72
CA VAL A 840 -29.76 2.63 -0.84
C VAL A 840 -31.02 3.03 -0.05
N SER A 841 -30.86 3.41 1.21
CA SER A 841 -31.96 3.93 2.04
C SER A 841 -32.61 5.16 1.41
N ASN A 842 -33.90 5.33 1.65
CA ASN A 842 -34.66 6.52 1.27
C ASN A 842 -34.63 7.61 2.37
N SER A 843 -33.91 7.39 3.48
CA SER A 843 -33.80 8.36 4.57
C SER A 843 -32.93 9.57 4.18
N ASN A 844 -33.05 10.69 4.90
CA ASN A 844 -32.27 11.90 4.60
C ASN A 844 -30.81 11.78 5.04
N ASP A 845 -30.55 10.93 6.00
CA ASP A 845 -29.27 10.58 6.60
C ASP A 845 -28.71 9.27 6.03
N PHE A 846 -29.03 8.95 4.76
CA PHE A 846 -28.60 7.68 4.17
C PHE A 846 -27.08 7.65 3.91
N TYR A 847 -26.48 8.80 3.68
CA TYR A 847 -25.05 8.97 3.46
C TYR A 847 -24.41 9.29 4.81
N VAL A 848 -23.47 8.44 5.22
CA VAL A 848 -22.89 8.47 6.57
C VAL A 848 -21.56 9.18 6.57
N ALA A 849 -20.62 8.73 5.74
CA ALA A 849 -19.26 9.26 5.66
C ALA A 849 -18.67 9.04 4.26
N GLY A 850 -17.64 9.82 3.92
CA GLY A 850 -16.85 9.72 2.70
C GLY A 850 -16.84 11.01 1.88
N TRP A 851 -16.37 10.91 0.64
CA TRP A 851 -16.38 11.99 -0.34
C TRP A 851 -17.16 11.61 -1.60
N TRP A 852 -18.40 12.10 -1.72
CA TRP A 852 -19.25 11.88 -2.90
C TRP A 852 -20.13 13.09 -3.21
N PRO A 853 -19.57 14.11 -3.90
CA PRO A 853 -20.35 15.20 -4.48
C PRO A 853 -21.51 14.66 -5.35
N GLY A 854 -22.74 15.00 -4.96
CA GLY A 854 -23.96 14.55 -5.64
C GLY A 854 -24.49 13.17 -5.24
N HIS A 855 -24.10 12.64 -4.07
CA HIS A 855 -24.57 11.36 -3.53
C HIS A 855 -26.10 11.23 -3.48
N ASP A 856 -26.84 12.34 -3.34
CA ASP A 856 -28.32 12.38 -3.34
C ASP A 856 -28.97 11.64 -4.53
N ALA A 857 -28.30 11.56 -5.68
CA ALA A 857 -28.80 10.85 -6.85
C ALA A 857 -28.93 9.33 -6.64
N ALA A 858 -28.17 8.75 -5.70
CA ALA A 858 -28.20 7.33 -5.35
C ALA A 858 -29.32 6.97 -4.37
N LYS A 859 -29.96 7.95 -3.73
CA LYS A 859 -30.99 7.73 -2.71
C LYS A 859 -32.15 6.89 -3.24
N GLY A 860 -32.45 5.79 -2.54
CA GLY A 860 -33.50 4.84 -2.94
C GLY A 860 -33.19 3.97 -4.16
N GLN A 861 -32.02 4.12 -4.77
CA GLN A 861 -31.64 3.37 -5.97
C GLN A 861 -31.16 1.96 -5.62
N THR A 862 -31.08 1.11 -6.63
CA THR A 862 -30.59 -0.26 -6.44
C THR A 862 -29.07 -0.26 -6.30
N LEU A 863 -28.55 -1.00 -5.33
CA LEU A 863 -27.12 -1.26 -5.16
C LEU A 863 -26.71 -2.60 -5.75
N ALA A 864 -27.56 -3.62 -5.64
CA ALA A 864 -27.23 -4.95 -6.14
C ALA A 864 -28.47 -5.70 -6.62
N PHE A 865 -28.31 -6.51 -7.67
CA PHE A 865 -29.31 -7.45 -8.15
C PHE A 865 -28.68 -8.69 -8.76
N THR A 866 -29.49 -9.75 -8.90
CA THR A 866 -29.11 -10.95 -9.64
C THR A 866 -30.14 -11.29 -10.71
N GLN A 867 -29.69 -11.80 -11.84
CA GLN A 867 -30.53 -12.23 -12.96
C GLN A 867 -30.09 -13.61 -13.46
N ASN A 868 -30.99 -14.59 -13.32
CA ASN A 868 -30.80 -15.89 -13.95
C ASN A 868 -31.09 -15.79 -15.45
N LEU A 869 -30.18 -16.33 -16.26
CA LEU A 869 -30.33 -16.54 -17.70
C LEU A 869 -30.57 -18.04 -17.96
N GLU A 870 -30.73 -18.45 -19.22
CA GLU A 870 -31.04 -19.85 -19.56
C GLU A 870 -29.93 -20.82 -19.11
N ASP A 871 -28.66 -20.45 -19.31
CA ASP A 871 -27.48 -21.27 -19.03
C ASP A 871 -26.42 -20.56 -18.15
N SER A 872 -26.77 -19.46 -17.49
CA SER A 872 -25.85 -18.65 -16.66
C SER A 872 -26.59 -17.77 -15.64
N ASN A 873 -25.86 -17.15 -14.72
CA ASN A 873 -26.38 -16.12 -13.82
C ASN A 873 -25.45 -14.92 -13.82
N ILE A 874 -26.01 -13.71 -13.86
CA ILE A 874 -25.29 -12.45 -13.71
C ILE A 874 -25.74 -11.78 -12.41
N THR A 875 -24.80 -11.59 -11.48
CA THR A 875 -24.98 -10.80 -10.26
C THR A 875 -24.15 -9.53 -10.35
N LEU A 876 -24.77 -8.37 -10.12
CA LEU A 876 -24.11 -7.07 -10.21
C LEU A 876 -24.21 -6.32 -8.89
N PHE A 877 -23.09 -5.72 -8.48
CA PHE A 877 -22.95 -4.85 -7.33
C PHE A 877 -22.40 -3.50 -7.78
N ALA A 878 -23.12 -2.42 -7.44
CA ALA A 878 -22.64 -1.06 -7.62
C ALA A 878 -21.65 -0.64 -6.52
N ASN A 879 -21.76 -1.26 -5.35
CA ASN A 879 -20.90 -1.06 -4.21
C ASN A 879 -19.64 -1.96 -4.28
N ASP A 880 -18.67 -1.70 -3.42
CA ASP A 880 -17.36 -2.35 -3.46
C ASP A 880 -17.25 -3.50 -2.44
N LEU A 881 -16.97 -4.70 -2.94
CA LEU A 881 -16.94 -5.91 -2.10
C LEU A 881 -15.54 -6.34 -1.64
N ALA A 882 -14.49 -5.74 -2.19
CA ALA A 882 -13.11 -6.17 -1.95
C ALA A 882 -12.10 -5.02 -1.98
N PHE A 883 -12.56 -3.79 -1.73
CA PHE A 883 -11.72 -2.60 -1.78
C PHE A 883 -10.58 -2.72 -0.77
N ARG A 884 -9.34 -2.75 -1.27
CA ARG A 884 -8.08 -2.86 -0.52
C ARG A 884 -8.07 -3.92 0.58
N ALA A 885 -8.85 -4.99 0.41
CA ALA A 885 -9.09 -5.99 1.44
C ALA A 885 -9.61 -5.47 2.80
N HIS A 886 -10.04 -4.21 2.85
CA HIS A 886 -10.57 -3.57 4.05
C HIS A 886 -12.04 -3.92 4.30
N THR A 887 -12.85 -4.04 3.24
CA THR A 887 -14.30 -4.27 3.34
C THR A 887 -14.68 -5.71 3.68
N GLN A 888 -14.03 -6.31 4.67
CA GLN A 888 -14.17 -7.72 5.03
C GLN A 888 -15.60 -8.09 5.46
N ALA A 889 -16.39 -7.14 5.95
CA ALA A 889 -17.81 -7.34 6.20
C ALA A 889 -18.56 -7.76 4.93
N SER A 890 -18.19 -7.23 3.77
CA SER A 890 -18.85 -7.46 2.47
C SER A 890 -18.43 -8.76 1.77
N TYR A 891 -17.37 -9.43 2.26
CA TYR A 891 -16.84 -10.66 1.68
C TYR A 891 -17.86 -11.80 1.61
N ARG A 892 -18.85 -11.83 2.51
CA ARG A 892 -19.90 -12.86 2.46
C ARG A 892 -20.84 -12.64 1.27
N LEU A 893 -21.10 -11.41 0.81
CA LEU A 893 -21.82 -11.16 -0.45
C LEU A 893 -21.08 -11.80 -1.63
N LEU A 894 -19.75 -11.62 -1.66
CA LEU A 894 -18.89 -12.21 -2.67
C LEU A 894 -18.88 -13.74 -2.59
N ALA A 895 -18.65 -14.30 -1.40
CA ALA A 895 -18.62 -15.75 -1.18
C ALA A 895 -19.97 -16.42 -1.49
N ASN A 896 -21.08 -15.83 -1.07
CA ASN A 896 -22.41 -16.35 -1.34
C ASN A 896 -22.69 -16.38 -2.85
N SER A 897 -22.27 -15.34 -3.59
CA SER A 897 -22.38 -15.26 -5.05
C SER A 897 -21.52 -16.31 -5.76
N ILE A 898 -20.29 -16.53 -5.28
CA ILE A 898 -19.40 -17.58 -5.80
C ILE A 898 -19.99 -18.98 -5.56
N PHE A 899 -20.45 -19.28 -4.34
CA PHE A 899 -21.04 -20.60 -4.04
C PHE A 899 -22.33 -20.87 -4.81
N ALA A 900 -23.10 -19.84 -5.16
CA ALA A 900 -24.30 -20.00 -5.97
C ALA A 900 -24.02 -20.55 -7.38
N SER A 901 -22.81 -20.32 -7.92
CA SER A 901 -22.40 -20.83 -9.25
C SER A 901 -22.36 -22.36 -9.34
N VAL A 902 -22.12 -23.03 -8.22
CA VAL A 902 -21.95 -24.49 -8.11
C VAL A 902 -23.10 -25.17 -7.35
N SER A 903 -24.19 -24.43 -7.17
CA SER A 903 -25.43 -24.92 -6.57
C SER A 903 -26.15 -25.91 -7.50
N SER A 904 -26.95 -26.80 -6.91
CA SER A 904 -27.52 -27.96 -7.62
C SER A 904 -28.62 -27.62 -8.65
N GLU A 905 -29.12 -26.38 -8.63
CA GLU A 905 -30.06 -25.84 -9.63
C GLU A 905 -29.33 -25.39 -10.91
N THR A 906 -28.13 -24.80 -10.80
CA THR A 906 -27.29 -24.38 -11.95
C THR A 906 -26.74 -25.58 -12.72
N ALA A 907 -26.36 -26.66 -12.02
CA ALA A 907 -25.85 -27.90 -12.62
C ALA A 907 -26.87 -28.64 -13.52
N LYS A 908 -28.18 -28.35 -13.38
CA LYS A 908 -29.24 -28.96 -14.20
C LYS A 908 -29.50 -28.23 -15.51
N GLN A 909 -29.11 -26.97 -15.63
CA GLN A 909 -29.28 -26.19 -16.87
C GLN A 909 -28.13 -26.45 -17.87
N GLY A 910 -26.90 -26.64 -17.39
CA GLY A 910 -25.72 -26.94 -18.23
C GLY A 910 -25.67 -28.33 -18.90
N GLN A 911 -26.68 -29.19 -18.74
CA GLN A 911 -26.76 -30.52 -19.40
C GLN A 911 -27.85 -30.60 -20.48
N GLY A 912 -28.32 -29.47 -21.01
CA GLY A 912 -29.15 -29.43 -22.21
C GLY A 912 -28.39 -29.93 -23.44
N SER A 913 -28.67 -31.13 -23.92
CA SER A 913 -28.07 -31.69 -25.13
C SER A 913 -28.37 -30.79 -26.35
N VAL A 914 -27.34 -30.12 -26.89
CA VAL A 914 -27.44 -29.42 -28.18
C VAL A 914 -27.62 -30.46 -29.29
N LYS A 915 -28.87 -30.69 -29.69
CA LYS A 915 -29.17 -31.24 -31.02
C LYS A 915 -28.96 -30.13 -32.04
N ASN A 916 -27.89 -30.29 -32.81
CA ASN A 916 -27.60 -29.53 -34.03
C ASN A 916 -28.76 -29.61 -35.03
N GLU A 917 -29.63 -28.61 -35.06
CA GLU A 917 -30.46 -28.29 -36.23
C GLU A 917 -30.51 -26.77 -36.39
N ASN A 918 -29.54 -26.20 -37.11
CA ASN A 918 -29.71 -25.13 -38.10
C ASN A 918 -28.37 -24.54 -38.55
N LYS A 919 -27.60 -25.32 -39.32
CA LYS A 919 -26.61 -24.79 -40.27
C LYS A 919 -27.21 -24.84 -41.67
N LYS A 920 -28.07 -23.88 -42.01
CA LYS A 920 -28.37 -23.53 -43.41
C LYS A 920 -29.19 -22.25 -43.51
N GLN A 921 -28.51 -21.12 -43.55
CA GLN A 921 -28.75 -20.00 -44.47
C GLN A 921 -27.98 -18.79 -43.96
N LEU A 922 -26.92 -18.43 -44.67
CA LEU A 922 -26.48 -17.07 -44.95
C LEU A 922 -25.13 -17.18 -45.67
N SER A 923 -25.21 -17.64 -46.91
CA SER A 923 -24.20 -17.38 -47.93
C SER A 923 -24.87 -16.50 -48.96
N GLU A 924 -24.62 -15.19 -48.92
CA GLU A 924 -24.51 -14.34 -50.11
C GLU A 924 -24.18 -12.87 -49.74
N VAL A 925 -22.92 -12.53 -50.01
CA VAL A 925 -22.43 -11.32 -50.69
C VAL A 925 -22.92 -9.92 -50.22
N GLY A 926 -21.97 -9.15 -49.68
CA GLY A 926 -21.98 -7.69 -49.69
C GLY A 926 -20.61 -7.13 -49.27
N ARG A 927 -19.82 -6.66 -50.24
CA ARG A 927 -18.46 -6.11 -50.06
C ARG A 927 -18.48 -4.74 -49.38
N SER A 928 -17.48 -4.52 -48.51
CA SER A 928 -16.63 -3.32 -48.35
C SER A 928 -17.28 -1.92 -48.43
N LEU A 929 -17.17 -1.17 -47.33
CA LEU A 929 -16.99 0.28 -47.32
C LEU A 929 -16.22 0.68 -46.05
N LEU A 930 -14.91 0.44 -46.08
CA LEU A 930 -13.90 1.24 -45.38
C LEU A 930 -13.49 2.32 -46.38
N GLU A 931 -13.87 3.58 -46.11
CA GLU A 931 -13.15 4.82 -46.45
C GLU A 931 -14.11 6.01 -46.31
N GLN A 932 -13.58 7.15 -45.85
CA GLN A 932 -14.21 8.43 -45.47
C GLN A 932 -14.68 8.50 -44.01
N GLY A 933 -14.10 9.31 -43.13
CA GLY A 933 -13.02 10.27 -43.28
C GLY A 933 -12.70 10.90 -41.91
N ARG A 934 -11.44 11.31 -41.77
CA ARG A 934 -10.94 12.25 -40.75
C ARG A 934 -11.67 13.59 -40.83
N ASP A 935 -12.09 14.14 -39.69
CA ASP A 935 -11.56 15.39 -39.10
C ASP A 935 -12.50 16.02 -38.04
N ARG A 936 -11.85 16.48 -36.96
CA ARG A 936 -12.13 17.65 -36.09
C ARG A 936 -12.86 17.50 -34.74
N GLU A 937 -12.07 17.91 -33.75
CA GLU A 937 -12.30 18.42 -32.39
C GLU A 937 -12.63 17.42 -31.29
#